data_AF-A0A3A5R155-F1
#
_entry.id   AF-A0A3A5R155-F1
#
_cell.length_a   1.000
_cell.length_b   1.000
_cell.length_c   1.000
_cell.angle_alpha   90.00
_cell.angle_beta   90.00
_cell.angle_gamma   90.00
#
_symmetry.space_group_name_H-M   'P 1'
#
loop_
_entity.id
_entity.type
_entity.pdbx_description
1 polymer ?
#
loop_
_entity_poly.entity_id
_entity_poly.type
_entity_poly.pdbx_seq_one_letter_code
_entity_poly.pdbx_strand_id
1 'polypeptide(L)'
;MDKSNAYLLWFEQLERKDVDIVGGKSSSLGEMTSKTDVPVPYGFATTAHAYRYFIDQTGLREKMRSILAELTDVENSELLSSVCVRLRGAIMEQEMPQDLQDAIRRAYEELAHKMNEDEPYVAVRSSATAEDLPDASFAGQQDTYLNVHGADQVIRKVKECYASCFTDRAVYYREKQGYDHLSLALSAVVQMMVFSKAAGVMFTVNVANGDDKNIMIEGAYGLGEYVVGGIVTPDSYVVSKDEMKLISVSVNEQDKMLIRKPGGDTMEVPVPEADRRKQTLTNAQILELAGYAKKIEAHYGCYMDMEWGIDERDGKIWILQARPETVWSRRNKEKKTEEEQTAGSMEGAKVLLKGLPASPGQGYGKAHVIRDPKDIDEFKDGEILVTEMTAPDWVPAMKKAQAIVTDSGGMTCHASIVSRELGIPCIVGTKSRGEAATEVLKGGEEITVDASNGVVFAGNLQVKKAEAAAAPAQAAAVAETFPVTGTKIYMNLGDPSLADKYASLPCDGIGLMREEFIWTTYIHEHPLYLLKTGHPEKVVEALAEGFRKVAQAMAPRPVTLRFSDFKSSEYRDLKGGEEFEPHEPSALLGWRGASRYYDPKYTAAFRLEVQAVRKVREEYGLKNLNVMIPFCRTVDECAKVVSIMEEEGLHRGPDFKVWLMAEIPANIILADKFNQYVDGYSIGSNDLTMLTLGCDRDNDVISHLFDERNLAVRRAVRHLIEVAHRDGKTVSLCGQAASVYPEFAEFLVESGIDSMSVNPDAVKFTKKMVAQVEQRIILDKLTGRGRNKNDEELAW
;
A
#
# COMPACT_ATOMS: atom_id res chain seq x y z
N MET A 1 17.86 -16.56 30.73
CA MET A 1 17.99 -17.62 29.71
C MET A 1 18.26 -16.92 28.40
N ASP A 2 19.27 -17.34 27.64
CA ASP A 2 19.49 -16.78 26.30
C ASP A 2 18.45 -17.37 25.35
N LYS A 3 17.41 -16.59 25.04
CA LYS A 3 16.30 -17.02 24.18
C LYS A 3 16.75 -17.29 22.74
N SER A 4 17.83 -16.65 22.30
CA SER A 4 18.28 -16.68 20.90
C SER A 4 18.86 -18.02 20.46
N ASN A 5 19.30 -18.85 21.41
CA ASN A 5 19.90 -20.17 21.17
C ASN A 5 19.01 -21.33 21.64
N ALA A 6 17.79 -21.05 22.11
CA ALA A 6 16.86 -22.11 22.53
C ALA A 6 16.20 -22.74 21.29
N TYR A 7 15.93 -24.06 21.32
CA TYR A 7 15.16 -24.70 20.24
C TYR A 7 13.66 -24.40 20.32
N LEU A 8 13.15 -24.22 21.53
CA LEU A 8 11.74 -23.95 21.79
C LEU A 8 11.58 -23.03 23.00
N LEU A 9 10.46 -22.33 23.03
CA LEU A 9 10.06 -21.43 24.11
C LEU A 9 8.58 -21.64 24.42
N TRP A 10 8.23 -21.71 25.70
CA TRP A 10 6.85 -21.76 26.16
C TRP A 10 6.17 -20.40 26.05
N PHE A 11 4.85 -20.35 25.92
CA PHE A 11 4.13 -19.07 25.74
C PHE A 11 4.39 -18.07 26.88
N GLU A 12 4.52 -18.51 28.14
CA GLU A 12 4.85 -17.63 29.26
C GLU A 12 6.27 -17.05 29.21
N GLN A 13 7.14 -17.63 28.37
CA GLN A 13 8.50 -17.15 28.16
C GLN A 13 8.59 -16.16 26.99
N LEU A 14 7.52 -15.98 26.21
CA LEU A 14 7.48 -15.17 25.00
C LEU A 14 6.85 -13.81 25.26
N GLU A 15 7.44 -12.78 24.67
CA GLU A 15 6.94 -11.39 24.71
C GLU A 15 6.86 -10.81 23.29
N ARG A 16 6.11 -9.73 23.12
CA ARG A 16 5.94 -9.02 21.83
C ARG A 16 7.25 -8.62 21.16
N LYS A 17 8.35 -8.45 21.91
CA LYS A 17 9.67 -8.09 21.36
C LYS A 17 10.43 -9.27 20.73
N ASP A 18 9.95 -10.50 20.92
CA ASP A 18 10.64 -11.73 20.49
C ASP A 18 10.27 -12.14 19.03
N VAL A 19 9.72 -11.23 18.22
CA VAL A 19 9.31 -11.47 16.82
C VAL A 19 10.45 -12.06 15.98
N ASP A 20 11.68 -11.57 16.13
CA ASP A 20 12.84 -12.07 15.38
C ASP A 20 13.24 -13.51 15.77
N ILE A 21 12.78 -13.99 16.92
CA ILE A 21 13.11 -15.31 17.47
C ILE A 21 12.02 -16.32 17.13
N VAL A 22 10.74 -15.93 17.18
CA VAL A 22 9.60 -16.86 17.06
C VAL A 22 8.52 -16.43 16.05
N GLY A 23 8.74 -15.35 15.31
CA GLY A 23 7.72 -14.78 14.42
C GLY A 23 6.60 -14.06 15.18
N GLY A 24 5.79 -13.32 14.43
CA GLY A 24 4.82 -12.41 15.03
C GLY A 24 3.65 -13.12 15.72
N LYS A 25 3.11 -14.21 15.15
CA LYS A 25 2.05 -15.02 15.78
C LYS A 25 2.47 -15.60 17.12
N SER A 26 3.60 -16.31 17.17
CA SER A 26 4.13 -16.89 18.43
C SER A 26 4.39 -15.82 19.48
N SER A 27 4.98 -14.69 19.08
CA SER A 27 5.27 -13.57 20.00
C SER A 27 3.98 -12.96 20.58
N SER A 28 2.93 -12.84 19.76
CA SER A 28 1.65 -12.29 20.18
C SER A 28 0.87 -13.25 21.08
N LEU A 29 0.90 -14.56 20.78
CA LEU A 29 0.35 -15.58 21.68
C LEU A 29 1.03 -15.57 23.05
N GLY A 30 2.36 -15.42 23.08
CA GLY A 30 3.12 -15.27 24.29
C GLY A 30 2.77 -14.02 25.09
N GLU A 31 2.68 -12.88 24.40
CA GLU A 31 2.30 -11.60 24.99
C GLU A 31 0.91 -11.68 25.64
N MET A 32 -0.08 -12.23 24.94
CA MET A 32 -1.42 -12.42 25.51
C MET A 32 -1.40 -13.37 26.71
N THR A 33 -0.71 -14.50 26.60
CA THR A 33 -0.63 -15.51 27.68
C THR A 33 0.04 -14.97 28.94
N SER A 34 1.06 -14.11 28.78
CA SER A 34 1.89 -13.65 29.91
C SER A 34 1.48 -12.29 30.49
N LYS A 35 0.83 -11.43 29.70
CA LYS A 35 0.52 -10.03 30.08
C LYS A 35 -0.97 -9.69 30.14
N THR A 36 -1.85 -10.60 29.74
CA THR A 36 -3.30 -10.36 29.74
C THR A 36 -4.06 -11.48 30.46
N ASP A 37 -5.28 -11.18 30.90
CA ASP A 37 -6.17 -12.17 31.54
C ASP A 37 -7.15 -12.82 30.54
N VAL A 38 -6.87 -12.75 29.24
CA VAL A 38 -7.76 -13.37 28.23
C VAL A 38 -7.43 -14.86 28.09
N PRO A 39 -8.44 -15.72 27.86
CA PRO A 39 -8.23 -17.15 27.75
C PRO A 39 -7.52 -17.48 26.44
N VAL A 40 -6.23 -17.83 26.50
CA VAL A 40 -5.45 -18.32 25.35
C VAL A 40 -5.15 -19.81 25.56
N PRO A 41 -5.41 -20.69 24.56
CA PRO A 41 -5.00 -22.08 24.65
C PRO A 41 -3.49 -22.17 24.78
N TYR A 42 -3.04 -22.90 25.79
CA TYR A 42 -1.63 -22.96 26.16
C TYR A 42 -0.80 -23.76 25.14
N GLY A 43 0.52 -23.58 25.16
CA GLY A 43 1.40 -24.19 24.16
C GLY A 43 2.84 -23.71 24.22
N PHE A 44 3.60 -24.09 23.20
CA PHE A 44 4.99 -23.69 22.99
C PHE A 44 5.25 -23.41 21.50
N ALA A 45 6.36 -22.76 21.19
CA ALA A 45 6.78 -22.51 19.81
C ALA A 45 8.23 -22.93 19.61
N THR A 46 8.56 -23.49 18.44
CA THR A 46 9.96 -23.64 18.02
C THR A 46 10.53 -22.28 17.64
N THR A 47 11.85 -22.11 17.71
CA THR A 47 12.48 -20.84 17.36
C THR A 47 13.02 -20.84 15.94
N ALA A 48 13.27 -19.64 15.41
CA ALA A 48 14.06 -19.42 14.20
C ALA A 48 15.46 -20.07 14.28
N HIS A 49 16.02 -20.20 15.49
CA HIS A 49 17.26 -20.95 15.71
C HIS A 49 17.08 -22.44 15.46
N ALA A 50 16.00 -23.08 15.93
CA ALA A 50 15.70 -24.49 15.64
C ALA A 50 15.54 -24.76 14.13
N TYR A 51 14.89 -23.85 13.41
CA TYR A 51 14.79 -23.93 11.96
C TYR A 51 16.17 -23.90 11.29
N ARG A 52 16.99 -22.89 11.61
CA ARG A 52 18.35 -22.76 11.05
C ARG A 52 19.22 -23.96 11.41
N TYR A 53 19.15 -24.44 12.66
CA TYR A 53 19.84 -25.62 13.12
C TYR A 53 19.47 -26.87 12.31
N PHE A 54 18.18 -27.10 12.06
CA PHE A 54 17.71 -28.19 11.20
C PHE A 54 18.29 -28.10 9.79
N ILE A 55 18.22 -26.92 9.15
CA ILE A 55 18.73 -26.69 7.79
C ILE A 55 20.26 -26.89 7.72
N ASP A 56 20.99 -26.42 8.73
CA ASP A 56 22.45 -26.45 8.73
C ASP A 56 22.99 -27.86 9.05
N GLN A 57 22.43 -28.57 10.04
CA GLN A 57 22.89 -29.92 10.42
C GLN A 57 22.61 -30.99 9.37
N THR A 58 21.55 -30.82 8.59
CA THR A 58 21.17 -31.76 7.52
C THR A 58 21.89 -31.46 6.19
N GLY A 59 22.66 -30.37 6.12
CA GLY A 59 23.30 -29.92 4.88
C GLY A 59 22.31 -29.41 3.82
N LEU A 60 21.05 -29.12 4.20
CA LEU A 60 20.01 -28.67 3.28
C LEU A 60 20.33 -27.35 2.59
N ARG A 61 21.08 -26.48 3.26
CA ARG A 61 21.37 -25.12 2.78
C ARG A 61 21.91 -25.10 1.35
N GLU A 62 22.91 -25.94 1.03
CA GLU A 62 23.50 -25.99 -0.30
C GLU A 62 22.59 -26.68 -1.33
N LYS A 63 21.85 -27.73 -0.94
CA LYS A 63 20.87 -28.39 -1.81
C LYS A 63 19.74 -27.42 -2.20
N MET A 64 19.23 -26.66 -1.24
CA MET A 64 18.18 -25.66 -1.48
C MET A 64 18.67 -24.50 -2.34
N ARG A 65 19.89 -24.01 -2.10
CA ARG A 65 20.50 -22.98 -2.95
C ARG A 65 20.62 -23.42 -4.41
N SER A 66 21.04 -24.66 -4.64
CA SER A 66 21.13 -25.25 -5.99
C SER A 66 19.76 -25.28 -6.68
N ILE A 67 18.72 -25.79 -6.00
CA ILE A 67 17.37 -25.88 -6.55
C ILE A 67 16.79 -24.49 -6.84
N LEU A 68 17.05 -23.51 -5.96
CA LEU A 68 16.59 -22.12 -6.13
C LEU A 68 17.30 -21.41 -7.29
N ALA A 69 18.57 -21.71 -7.55
CA ALA A 69 19.30 -21.11 -8.67
C ALA A 69 18.73 -21.48 -10.05
N GLU A 70 17.92 -22.55 -10.13
CA GLU A 70 17.21 -22.93 -11.36
C GLU A 70 15.98 -22.03 -11.64
N LEU A 71 15.49 -21.29 -10.63
CA LEU A 71 14.38 -20.34 -10.78
C LEU A 71 14.89 -19.07 -11.46
N THR A 72 14.96 -19.10 -12.79
CA THR A 72 15.43 -17.98 -13.62
C THR A 72 14.33 -16.99 -13.98
N ASP A 73 13.07 -17.42 -13.94
CA ASP A 73 11.89 -16.62 -14.21
C ASP A 73 10.75 -17.06 -13.29
N VAL A 74 10.33 -16.18 -12.39
CA VAL A 74 9.28 -16.43 -11.42
C VAL A 74 7.87 -16.29 -12.00
N GLU A 75 7.73 -15.67 -13.18
CA GLU A 75 6.45 -15.59 -13.91
C GLU A 75 6.15 -16.88 -14.68
N ASN A 76 7.14 -17.74 -14.88
CA ASN A 76 6.93 -19.08 -15.43
C ASN A 76 6.35 -20.00 -14.35
N SER A 77 5.02 -20.16 -14.34
CA SER A 77 4.30 -20.94 -13.32
C SER A 77 4.71 -22.42 -13.27
N GLU A 78 5.05 -23.04 -14.41
CA GLU A 78 5.51 -24.43 -14.44
C GLU A 78 6.88 -24.57 -13.78
N LEU A 79 7.81 -23.66 -14.10
CA LEU A 79 9.14 -23.63 -13.51
C LEU A 79 9.06 -23.39 -12.00
N LEU A 80 8.33 -22.35 -11.57
CA LEU A 80 8.10 -22.02 -10.17
C LEU A 80 7.55 -23.22 -9.39
N SER A 81 6.50 -23.85 -9.88
CA SER A 81 5.87 -24.98 -9.20
C SER A 81 6.82 -26.17 -9.10
N SER A 82 7.56 -26.47 -10.17
CA SER A 82 8.56 -27.56 -10.17
C SER A 82 9.69 -27.34 -9.17
N VAL A 83 10.18 -26.10 -9.02
CA VAL A 83 11.21 -25.70 -8.04
C VAL A 83 10.66 -25.84 -6.62
N CYS A 84 9.46 -25.32 -6.36
CA CYS A 84 8.83 -25.33 -5.04
C CYS A 84 8.51 -26.75 -4.56
N VAL A 85 8.01 -27.62 -5.45
CA VAL A 85 7.79 -29.04 -5.14
C VAL A 85 9.11 -29.73 -4.77
N ARG A 86 10.19 -29.50 -5.51
CA ARG A 86 11.51 -30.07 -5.20
C ARG A 86 12.10 -29.55 -3.89
N LEU A 87 11.93 -28.27 -3.56
CA LEU A 87 12.38 -27.71 -2.28
C LEU A 87 11.64 -28.32 -1.09
N ARG A 88 10.31 -28.37 -1.16
CA ARG A 88 9.48 -29.00 -0.12
C ARG A 88 9.82 -30.48 0.01
N GLY A 89 9.99 -31.19 -1.12
CA GLY A 89 10.46 -32.57 -1.14
C GLY A 89 11.80 -32.74 -0.44
N ALA A 90 12.79 -31.90 -0.75
CA ALA A 90 14.10 -31.95 -0.14
C ALA A 90 14.07 -31.76 1.38
N ILE A 91 13.25 -30.83 1.89
CA ILE A 91 13.02 -30.63 3.33
C ILE A 91 12.36 -31.87 3.95
N MET A 92 11.36 -32.43 3.26
CA MET A 92 10.61 -33.60 3.74
C MET A 92 11.42 -34.90 3.70
N GLU A 93 12.43 -35.02 2.86
CA GLU A 93 13.35 -36.16 2.79
C GLU A 93 14.33 -36.21 3.97
N GLN A 94 14.69 -35.07 4.56
CA GLN A 94 15.69 -35.03 5.63
C GLN A 94 15.10 -35.41 6.99
N GLU A 95 15.86 -36.15 7.77
CA GLU A 95 15.50 -36.45 9.16
C GLU A 95 15.86 -35.26 10.06
N MET A 96 14.95 -34.89 10.96
CA MET A 96 15.22 -33.82 11.92
C MET A 96 16.29 -34.28 12.92
N PRO A 97 17.29 -33.47 13.30
CA PRO A 97 18.29 -33.85 14.30
C PRO A 97 17.65 -34.41 15.58
N GLN A 98 18.19 -35.52 16.09
CA GLN A 98 17.58 -36.26 17.20
C GLN A 98 17.38 -35.40 18.45
N ASP A 99 18.33 -34.51 18.74
CA ASP A 99 18.25 -33.58 19.87
C ASP A 99 17.09 -32.58 19.75
N LEU A 100 16.79 -32.12 18.52
CA LEU A 100 15.63 -31.28 18.24
C LEU A 100 14.32 -32.09 18.33
N GLN A 101 14.30 -33.32 17.81
CA GLN A 101 13.15 -34.23 17.96
C GLN A 101 12.83 -34.49 19.44
N ASP A 102 13.85 -34.81 20.24
CA ASP A 102 13.73 -35.08 21.67
C ASP A 102 13.30 -33.83 22.45
N ALA A 103 13.70 -32.64 22.02
CA ALA A 103 13.22 -31.39 22.60
C ALA A 103 11.73 -31.18 22.36
N ILE A 104 11.25 -31.36 21.11
CA ILE A 104 9.83 -31.21 20.76
C ILE A 104 8.99 -32.29 21.46
N ARG A 105 9.45 -33.54 21.48
CA ARG A 105 8.77 -34.65 22.16
C ARG A 105 8.59 -34.38 23.65
N ARG A 106 9.67 -34.01 24.34
CA ARG A 106 9.62 -33.67 25.78
C ARG A 106 8.70 -32.48 26.05
N ALA A 107 8.70 -31.46 25.20
CA ALA A 107 7.79 -30.33 25.35
C ALA A 107 6.31 -30.73 25.15
N TYR A 108 6.02 -31.64 24.21
CA TYR A 108 4.66 -32.18 24.03
C TYR A 108 4.22 -33.04 25.22
N GLU A 109 5.10 -33.88 25.76
CA GLU A 109 4.83 -34.66 26.99
C GLU A 109 4.65 -33.75 28.22
N GLU A 110 5.47 -32.70 28.34
CA GLU A 110 5.32 -31.70 29.41
C GLU A 110 4.00 -30.91 29.25
N LEU A 111 3.58 -30.63 28.02
CA LEU A 111 2.28 -29.99 27.74
C LEU A 111 1.13 -30.90 28.21
N ALA A 112 1.20 -32.20 27.91
CA ALA A 112 0.25 -33.21 28.39
C ALA A 112 0.14 -33.19 29.93
N HIS A 113 1.29 -33.18 30.61
CA HIS A 113 1.36 -33.09 32.08
C HIS A 113 0.79 -31.78 32.64
N LYS A 114 1.14 -30.63 32.05
CA LYS A 114 0.67 -29.32 32.49
C LYS A 114 -0.86 -29.16 32.32
N MET A 115 -1.41 -29.75 31.26
CA MET A 115 -2.84 -29.67 30.95
C MET A 115 -3.65 -30.81 31.56
N ASN A 116 -2.99 -31.80 32.17
CA ASN A 116 -3.62 -33.00 32.72
C ASN A 116 -4.48 -33.74 31.68
N GLU A 117 -3.96 -33.85 30.45
CA GLU A 117 -4.57 -34.59 29.33
C GLU A 117 -3.50 -35.51 28.72
N ASP A 118 -3.77 -36.80 28.64
CA ASP A 118 -2.88 -37.75 27.97
C ASP A 118 -2.91 -37.55 26.46
N GLU A 119 -1.74 -37.31 25.86
CA GLU A 119 -1.57 -37.02 24.43
C GLU A 119 -2.58 -35.98 23.91
N PRO A 120 -2.46 -34.70 24.28
CA PRO A 120 -3.45 -33.70 23.93
C PRO A 120 -3.48 -33.42 22.42
N TYR A 121 -4.67 -33.20 21.87
CA TYR A 121 -4.79 -32.70 20.50
C TYR A 121 -4.27 -31.27 20.41
N VAL A 122 -3.44 -31.00 19.41
CA VAL A 122 -2.82 -29.68 19.18
C VAL A 122 -3.05 -29.18 17.76
N ALA A 123 -2.99 -27.85 17.60
CA ALA A 123 -2.80 -27.19 16.31
C ALA A 123 -1.32 -26.87 16.13
N VAL A 124 -0.78 -27.17 14.95
CA VAL A 124 0.58 -26.79 14.55
C VAL A 124 0.47 -25.71 13.47
N ARG A 125 0.93 -24.50 13.80
CA ARG A 125 0.78 -23.31 12.96
C ARG A 125 2.14 -22.69 12.63
N SER A 126 2.26 -22.21 11.41
CA SER A 126 3.41 -21.45 10.95
C SER A 126 3.40 -20.01 11.49
N SER A 127 4.57 -19.53 11.91
CA SER A 127 4.82 -18.17 12.43
C SER A 127 6.16 -17.67 11.87
N ALA A 128 6.12 -16.91 10.77
CA ALA A 128 7.34 -16.41 10.13
C ALA A 128 7.85 -15.11 10.77
N THR A 129 9.18 -14.93 10.79
CA THR A 129 9.83 -13.71 11.32
C THR A 129 9.54 -12.46 10.48
N ALA A 130 9.09 -12.64 9.23
CA ALA A 130 8.72 -11.56 8.33
C ALA A 130 7.22 -11.44 8.06
N GLU A 131 6.39 -12.33 8.64
CA GLU A 131 4.94 -12.44 8.35
C GLU A 131 4.15 -11.17 8.68
N ASP A 132 4.64 -10.37 9.64
CA ASP A 132 4.00 -9.17 10.18
C ASP A 132 4.83 -7.88 9.93
N LEU A 133 5.67 -7.85 8.89
CA LEU A 133 6.37 -6.62 8.49
C LEU A 133 5.36 -5.57 8.00
N PRO A 134 5.53 -4.28 8.34
CA PRO A 134 4.60 -3.20 7.93
C PRO A 134 4.36 -3.11 6.43
N ASP A 135 5.26 -3.60 5.58
CA ASP A 135 5.14 -3.50 4.13
C ASP A 135 4.86 -4.87 3.45
N ALA A 136 4.64 -5.93 4.23
CA ALA A 136 4.38 -7.27 3.70
C ALA A 136 3.38 -8.05 4.57
N SER A 137 2.15 -8.19 4.07
CA SER A 137 1.11 -9.03 4.68
C SER A 137 1.15 -10.44 4.07
N PHE A 138 1.72 -11.41 4.79
CA PHE A 138 1.80 -12.81 4.34
C PHE A 138 0.52 -13.61 4.65
N ALA A 139 -0.61 -12.92 4.84
CA ALA A 139 -1.85 -13.53 5.32
C ALA A 139 -2.30 -14.74 4.48
N GLY A 140 -2.48 -15.87 5.16
CA GLY A 140 -2.97 -17.13 4.58
C GLY A 140 -2.02 -17.81 3.59
N GLN A 141 -0.71 -17.53 3.63
CA GLN A 141 0.28 -18.11 2.70
C GLN A 141 0.89 -19.43 3.16
N GLN A 142 0.84 -19.72 4.45
CA GLN A 142 1.56 -20.82 5.09
C GLN A 142 0.59 -21.78 5.76
N ASP A 143 1.00 -23.05 5.85
CA ASP A 143 0.11 -24.12 6.25
C ASP A 143 -0.22 -24.06 7.76
N THR A 144 -1.46 -24.43 8.08
CA THR A 144 -1.94 -24.69 9.42
C THR A 144 -2.47 -26.12 9.50
N TYR A 145 -1.99 -26.87 10.49
CA TYR A 145 -2.38 -28.26 10.70
C TYR A 145 -3.19 -28.35 12.00
N LEU A 146 -4.46 -28.71 11.85
CA LEU A 146 -5.40 -28.79 12.97
C LEU A 146 -5.60 -30.23 13.42
N ASN A 147 -5.97 -30.43 14.69
CA ASN A 147 -6.33 -31.73 15.26
C ASN A 147 -5.18 -32.76 15.13
N VAL A 148 -3.96 -32.36 15.46
CA VAL A 148 -2.75 -33.22 15.44
C VAL A 148 -2.64 -33.93 16.78
N HIS A 149 -2.32 -35.23 16.75
CA HIS A 149 -2.25 -36.09 17.93
C HIS A 149 -0.99 -36.96 17.92
N GLY A 150 -0.26 -36.97 19.03
CA GLY A 150 0.93 -37.80 19.25
C GLY A 150 2.23 -37.08 18.87
N ALA A 151 3.28 -37.30 19.67
CA ALA A 151 4.55 -36.56 19.55
C ALA A 151 5.22 -36.72 18.16
N ASP A 152 5.18 -37.92 17.57
CA ASP A 152 5.74 -38.18 16.24
C ASP A 152 5.03 -37.37 15.15
N GLN A 153 3.70 -37.26 15.25
CA GLN A 153 2.92 -36.45 14.33
C GLN A 153 3.19 -34.97 14.53
N VAL A 154 3.34 -34.49 15.76
CA VAL A 154 3.73 -33.10 16.04
C VAL A 154 5.08 -32.77 15.39
N ILE A 155 6.10 -33.62 15.58
CA ILE A 155 7.42 -33.45 14.95
C ILE A 155 7.30 -33.40 13.42
N ARG A 156 6.50 -34.32 12.84
CA ARG A 156 6.24 -34.33 11.40
C ARG A 156 5.57 -33.03 10.93
N LYS A 157 4.53 -32.56 11.62
CA LYS A 157 3.79 -31.35 11.27
C LYS A 157 4.63 -30.08 11.45
N VAL A 158 5.55 -30.04 12.42
CA VAL A 158 6.56 -28.97 12.54
C VAL A 158 7.46 -28.95 11.30
N LYS A 159 7.89 -30.11 10.82
CA LYS A 159 8.69 -30.20 9.58
C LYS A 159 7.90 -29.80 8.34
N GLU A 160 6.62 -30.18 8.25
CA GLU A 160 5.71 -29.73 7.20
C GLU A 160 5.52 -28.20 7.23
N CYS A 161 5.43 -27.58 8.43
CA CYS A 161 5.45 -26.12 8.55
C CYS A 161 6.75 -25.54 7.97
N TYR A 162 7.92 -26.09 8.32
CA TYR A 162 9.21 -25.63 7.76
C TYR A 162 9.25 -25.72 6.23
N ALA A 163 8.64 -26.76 5.65
CA ALA A 163 8.50 -26.90 4.20
C ALA A 163 7.55 -25.85 3.60
N SER A 164 6.48 -25.47 4.31
CA SER A 164 5.49 -24.47 3.84
C SER A 164 6.08 -23.08 3.56
N CYS A 165 7.28 -22.77 4.08
CA CYS A 165 8.02 -21.59 3.63
C CYS A 165 8.27 -21.55 2.12
N PHE A 166 8.31 -22.70 1.45
CA PHE A 166 8.61 -22.83 0.03
C PHE A 166 7.38 -23.28 -0.77
N THR A 167 6.19 -22.84 -0.38
CA THR A 167 5.03 -22.90 -1.28
C THR A 167 5.23 -21.97 -2.47
N ASP A 168 4.60 -22.31 -3.59
CA ASP A 168 4.65 -21.57 -4.86
C ASP A 168 4.36 -20.08 -4.64
N ARG A 169 3.29 -19.78 -3.87
CA ARG A 169 2.90 -18.43 -3.47
C ARG A 169 3.96 -17.70 -2.64
N ALA A 170 4.54 -18.38 -1.65
CA ALA A 170 5.52 -17.76 -0.76
C ALA A 170 6.85 -17.47 -1.47
N VAL A 171 7.27 -18.34 -2.40
CA VAL A 171 8.46 -18.12 -3.25
C VAL A 171 8.21 -16.99 -4.24
N TYR A 172 7.08 -17.01 -4.97
CA TYR A 172 6.71 -15.96 -5.92
C TYR A 172 6.74 -14.57 -5.27
N TYR A 173 6.07 -14.44 -4.13
CA TYR A 173 5.99 -13.19 -3.41
C TYR A 173 7.37 -12.68 -2.98
N ARG A 174 8.22 -13.56 -2.45
CA ARG A 174 9.57 -13.17 -2.00
C ARG A 174 10.46 -12.72 -3.16
N GLU A 175 10.37 -13.39 -4.30
CA GLU A 175 11.14 -13.02 -5.48
C GLU A 175 10.73 -11.62 -5.97
N LYS A 176 9.42 -11.34 -5.99
CA LYS A 176 8.89 -10.01 -6.35
C LYS A 176 9.29 -8.89 -5.41
N GLN A 177 9.55 -9.20 -4.15
CA GLN A 177 10.01 -8.23 -3.14
C GLN A 177 11.54 -8.16 -3.02
N GLY A 178 12.28 -8.98 -3.78
CA GLY A 178 13.74 -9.04 -3.71
C GLY A 178 14.28 -9.62 -2.39
N TYR A 179 13.51 -10.46 -1.69
CA TYR A 179 13.95 -11.08 -0.44
C TYR A 179 14.72 -12.39 -0.70
N ASP A 180 15.92 -12.52 -0.12
CA ASP A 180 16.65 -13.79 -0.11
C ASP A 180 15.85 -14.88 0.59
N HIS A 181 15.50 -15.94 -0.16
CA HIS A 181 14.70 -17.05 0.31
C HIS A 181 15.35 -17.84 1.47
N LEU A 182 16.68 -17.85 1.57
CA LEU A 182 17.41 -18.60 2.60
C LEU A 182 17.73 -17.76 3.84
N SER A 183 17.50 -16.45 3.79
CA SER A 183 17.70 -15.54 4.93
C SER A 183 16.60 -15.66 6.00
N LEU A 184 15.42 -16.11 5.59
CA LEU A 184 14.23 -16.25 6.42
C LEU A 184 14.25 -17.53 7.25
N ALA A 185 13.67 -17.44 8.44
CA ALA A 185 13.47 -18.57 9.32
C ALA A 185 12.01 -18.62 9.79
N LEU A 186 11.53 -19.83 10.04
CA LEU A 186 10.16 -20.07 10.49
C LEU A 186 10.14 -20.62 11.90
N SER A 187 9.20 -20.11 12.70
CA SER A 187 8.77 -20.74 13.94
C SER A 187 7.51 -21.56 13.70
N ALA A 188 7.42 -22.72 14.34
CA ALA A 188 6.19 -23.51 14.40
C ALA A 188 5.58 -23.40 15.80
N VAL A 189 4.36 -22.89 15.88
CA VAL A 189 3.55 -22.86 17.10
C VAL A 189 2.89 -24.23 17.28
N VAL A 190 3.02 -24.81 18.48
CA VAL A 190 2.28 -25.99 18.91
C VAL A 190 1.34 -25.57 20.04
N GLN A 191 0.06 -25.47 19.74
CA GLN A 191 -0.96 -24.91 20.63
C GLN A 191 -2.06 -25.93 20.92
N MET A 192 -2.56 -25.98 22.16
CA MET A 192 -3.72 -26.81 22.51
C MET A 192 -4.90 -26.56 21.58
N MET A 193 -5.48 -27.65 21.07
CA MET A 193 -6.62 -27.57 20.15
C MET A 193 -7.91 -27.21 20.90
N VAL A 194 -8.61 -26.19 20.41
CA VAL A 194 -9.96 -25.85 20.87
C VAL A 194 -10.97 -26.62 20.05
N PHE A 195 -11.86 -27.36 20.72
CA PHE A 195 -12.78 -28.29 20.06
C PHE A 195 -14.01 -27.50 19.60
N SER A 196 -13.79 -26.63 18.61
CA SER A 196 -14.70 -25.52 18.37
C SER A 196 -16.04 -26.00 17.81
N LYS A 197 -17.13 -25.76 18.54
CA LYS A 197 -18.50 -25.86 17.99
C LYS A 197 -18.82 -24.69 17.07
N ALA A 198 -18.19 -23.55 17.35
CA ALA A 198 -18.25 -22.33 16.56
C ALA A 198 -16.93 -21.58 16.75
N ALA A 199 -16.49 -20.92 15.70
CA ALA A 199 -15.27 -20.15 15.67
C ALA A 199 -15.40 -18.98 14.69
N GLY A 200 -14.48 -18.04 14.78
CA GLY A 200 -14.46 -16.92 13.86
C GLY A 200 -13.42 -15.88 14.22
N VAL A 201 -13.73 -14.66 13.80
CA VAL A 201 -12.82 -13.52 13.81
C VAL A 201 -13.51 -12.32 14.45
N MET A 202 -12.75 -11.40 15.01
CA MET A 202 -13.28 -10.16 15.56
C MET A 202 -12.28 -9.02 15.46
N PHE A 203 -12.80 -7.81 15.26
CA PHE A 203 -12.06 -6.58 15.08
C PHE A 203 -12.48 -5.55 16.10
N THR A 204 -11.52 -4.81 16.65
CA THR A 204 -11.84 -3.65 17.51
C THR A 204 -12.12 -2.38 16.72
N VAL A 205 -12.33 -2.48 15.42
CA VAL A 205 -12.78 -1.36 14.59
C VAL A 205 -13.70 -1.95 13.53
N ASN A 206 -14.70 -1.19 13.11
CA ASN A 206 -15.46 -1.58 11.94
C ASN A 206 -14.56 -1.44 10.71
N VAL A 207 -14.10 -2.57 10.19
CA VAL A 207 -13.14 -2.62 9.08
C VAL A 207 -13.71 -2.07 7.77
N ALA A 208 -15.05 -1.96 7.62
CA ALA A 208 -15.71 -1.42 6.44
C ALA A 208 -15.56 0.10 6.32
N ASN A 209 -15.72 0.81 7.43
CA ASN A 209 -15.87 2.28 7.45
C ASN A 209 -14.89 2.98 8.43
N GLY A 210 -14.18 2.23 9.25
CA GLY A 210 -13.21 2.75 10.22
C GLY A 210 -13.82 3.33 11.48
N ASP A 211 -15.10 3.05 11.74
CA ASP A 211 -15.80 3.42 12.97
C ASP A 211 -15.22 2.61 14.14
N ASP A 212 -14.56 3.32 15.05
CA ASP A 212 -13.86 2.75 16.19
C ASP A 212 -14.67 2.69 17.47
N LYS A 213 -15.93 3.16 17.43
CA LYS A 213 -16.88 3.05 18.54
C LYS A 213 -17.46 1.64 18.65
N ASN A 214 -17.22 0.80 17.65
CA ASN A 214 -17.84 -0.51 17.49
C ASN A 214 -16.81 -1.63 17.35
N ILE A 215 -17.12 -2.78 17.97
CA ILE A 215 -16.43 -4.06 17.79
C ILE A 215 -17.25 -4.87 16.79
N MET A 216 -16.58 -5.40 15.78
CA MET A 216 -17.19 -6.30 14.80
C MET A 216 -16.78 -7.74 15.10
N ILE A 217 -17.74 -8.65 15.18
CA ILE A 217 -17.51 -10.08 15.44
C ILE A 217 -18.17 -10.86 14.30
N GLU A 218 -17.43 -11.80 13.72
CA GLU A 218 -17.96 -12.76 12.75
C GLU A 218 -17.76 -14.18 13.28
N GLY A 219 -18.73 -15.07 13.05
CA GLY A 219 -18.63 -16.46 13.48
C GLY A 219 -19.46 -17.43 12.65
N ALA A 220 -18.94 -18.64 12.50
CA ALA A 220 -19.59 -19.75 11.82
C ALA A 220 -19.46 -21.05 12.64
N TYR A 221 -20.24 -22.07 12.29
CA TYR A 221 -20.16 -23.39 12.91
C TYR A 221 -18.84 -24.10 12.59
N GLY A 222 -18.34 -24.87 13.56
CA GLY A 222 -17.11 -25.66 13.44
C GLY A 222 -15.83 -24.86 13.67
N LEU A 223 -14.74 -25.31 13.03
CA LEU A 223 -13.40 -24.73 13.12
C LEU A 223 -13.27 -23.44 12.28
N GLY A 224 -12.47 -22.49 12.77
CA GLY A 224 -12.37 -21.13 12.20
C GLY A 224 -11.75 -21.01 10.81
N GLU A 225 -11.08 -22.07 10.33
CA GLU A 225 -10.39 -22.08 9.02
C GLU A 225 -11.33 -21.68 7.86
N TYR A 226 -12.61 -22.07 7.93
CA TYR A 226 -13.58 -21.74 6.89
C TYR A 226 -14.05 -20.28 6.92
N VAL A 227 -13.98 -19.63 8.08
CA VAL A 227 -14.26 -18.20 8.23
C VAL A 227 -13.07 -17.41 7.68
N VAL A 228 -11.86 -17.75 8.12
CA VAL A 228 -10.62 -17.09 7.68
C VAL A 228 -10.40 -17.27 6.17
N GLY A 229 -10.62 -18.48 5.66
CA GLY A 229 -10.51 -18.80 4.24
C GLY A 229 -11.68 -18.30 3.37
N GLY A 230 -12.73 -17.73 3.95
CA GLY A 230 -13.90 -17.23 3.21
C GLY A 230 -14.77 -18.31 2.56
N ILE A 231 -14.59 -19.58 2.96
CA ILE A 231 -15.31 -20.76 2.43
C ILE A 231 -16.79 -20.74 2.83
N VAL A 232 -17.10 -20.14 3.98
CA VAL A 232 -18.45 -19.95 4.50
C VAL A 232 -18.70 -18.46 4.73
N THR A 233 -19.93 -18.01 4.52
CA THR A 233 -20.34 -16.65 4.90
C THR A 233 -20.77 -16.67 6.38
N PRO A 234 -19.98 -16.08 7.30
CA PRO A 234 -20.26 -16.16 8.73
C PRO A 234 -21.45 -15.29 9.12
N ASP A 235 -22.03 -15.54 10.29
CA ASP A 235 -22.88 -14.55 10.94
C ASP A 235 -22.06 -13.34 11.36
N SER A 236 -22.67 -12.15 11.35
CA SER A 236 -22.00 -10.89 11.70
C SER A 236 -22.72 -10.17 12.83
N TYR A 237 -21.96 -9.68 13.79
CA TYR A 237 -22.42 -9.02 15.00
C TYR A 237 -21.64 -7.73 15.23
N VAL A 238 -22.34 -6.65 15.59
CA VAL A 238 -21.71 -5.37 15.92
C VAL A 238 -22.06 -4.98 17.34
N VAL A 239 -21.05 -4.69 18.15
CA VAL A 239 -21.19 -4.36 19.58
C VAL A 239 -20.62 -2.96 19.84
N SER A 240 -21.36 -2.11 20.54
CA SER A 240 -20.86 -0.81 21.01
C SER A 240 -19.77 -1.00 22.07
N LYS A 241 -18.61 -0.35 21.91
CA LYS A 241 -17.53 -0.37 22.90
C LYS A 241 -17.88 0.37 24.19
N ASP A 242 -18.69 1.42 24.09
CA ASP A 242 -19.06 2.29 25.20
C ASP A 242 -20.16 1.64 26.04
N GLU A 243 -21.26 1.24 25.38
CA GLU A 243 -22.41 0.68 26.08
C GLU A 243 -22.27 -0.82 26.36
N MET A 244 -21.34 -1.52 25.68
CA MET A 244 -21.23 -2.98 25.69
C MET A 244 -22.57 -3.65 25.36
N LYS A 245 -23.22 -3.18 24.28
CA LYS A 245 -24.50 -3.67 23.79
C LYS A 245 -24.42 -4.06 22.33
N LEU A 246 -25.17 -5.10 21.97
CA LEU A 246 -25.34 -5.58 20.61
C LEU A 246 -26.18 -4.56 19.81
N ILE A 247 -25.58 -3.98 18.78
CA ILE A 247 -26.18 -2.96 17.90
C ILE A 247 -26.89 -3.65 16.73
N SER A 248 -26.22 -4.57 16.06
CA SER A 248 -26.76 -5.26 14.90
C SER A 248 -26.38 -6.73 14.89
N VAL A 249 -27.31 -7.54 14.36
CA VAL A 249 -27.14 -8.98 14.13
C VAL A 249 -27.51 -9.27 12.70
N SER A 250 -26.65 -10.00 12.00
CA SER A 250 -26.90 -10.53 10.68
C SER A 250 -26.63 -12.03 10.69
N VAL A 251 -27.69 -12.83 10.59
CA VAL A 251 -27.60 -14.28 10.50
C VAL A 251 -27.60 -14.67 9.02
N ASN A 252 -26.64 -15.49 8.62
CA ASN A 252 -26.48 -15.97 7.26
C ASN A 252 -26.69 -17.48 7.19
N GLU A 253 -27.08 -17.99 6.03
CA GLU A 253 -27.21 -19.43 5.84
C GLU A 253 -25.83 -20.08 5.71
N GLN A 254 -25.55 -21.07 6.57
CA GLN A 254 -24.31 -21.82 6.58
C GLN A 254 -24.59 -23.27 6.19
N ASP A 255 -24.11 -23.71 5.04
CA ASP A 255 -24.41 -25.03 4.46
C ASP A 255 -23.41 -26.11 4.86
N LYS A 256 -22.17 -25.72 5.17
CA LYS A 256 -21.07 -26.61 5.55
C LYS A 256 -20.24 -26.05 6.72
N MET A 257 -19.59 -26.95 7.44
CA MET A 257 -18.67 -26.63 8.53
C MET A 257 -17.49 -27.59 8.54
N LEU A 258 -16.34 -27.11 9.00
CA LEU A 258 -15.16 -27.93 9.20
C LEU A 258 -15.16 -28.48 10.63
N ILE A 259 -15.06 -29.80 10.78
CA ILE A 259 -14.99 -30.46 12.09
C ILE A 259 -13.72 -31.30 12.21
N ARG A 260 -13.39 -31.69 13.44
CA ARG A 260 -12.30 -32.60 13.75
C ARG A 260 -12.67 -34.02 13.33
N LYS A 261 -11.73 -34.78 12.75
CA LYS A 261 -11.91 -36.22 12.54
C LYS A 261 -11.48 -36.99 13.79
N PRO A 262 -12.17 -38.11 14.13
CA PRO A 262 -11.65 -39.05 15.11
C PRO A 262 -10.30 -39.62 14.64
N GLY A 263 -9.24 -39.47 15.44
CA GLY A 263 -7.89 -39.99 15.13
C GLY A 263 -6.93 -39.01 14.45
N GLY A 264 -7.34 -37.77 14.17
CA GLY A 264 -6.48 -36.70 13.64
C GLY A 264 -6.98 -36.09 12.33
N ASP A 265 -6.53 -34.88 12.00
CA ASP A 265 -6.98 -34.06 10.85
C ASP A 265 -8.44 -33.56 10.96
N THR A 266 -8.93 -32.91 9.89
CA THR A 266 -10.26 -32.31 9.80
C THR A 266 -11.07 -32.87 8.61
N MET A 267 -12.41 -32.81 8.71
CA MET A 267 -13.34 -33.13 7.62
C MET A 267 -14.38 -32.02 7.45
N GLU A 268 -14.78 -31.81 6.19
CA GLU A 268 -15.96 -31.04 5.86
C GLU A 268 -17.21 -31.88 6.12
N VAL A 269 -18.22 -31.30 6.77
CA VAL A 269 -19.55 -31.89 6.93
C VAL A 269 -20.63 -30.84 6.66
N PRO A 270 -21.82 -31.24 6.17
CA PRO A 270 -22.94 -30.31 6.05
C PRO A 270 -23.41 -29.88 7.44
N VAL A 271 -23.74 -28.59 7.58
CA VAL A 271 -24.44 -28.10 8.77
C VAL A 271 -25.86 -28.69 8.76
N PRO A 272 -26.37 -29.22 9.89
CA PRO A 272 -27.75 -29.74 9.98
C PRO A 272 -28.76 -28.69 9.51
N GLU A 273 -29.75 -29.09 8.70
CA GLU A 273 -30.72 -28.16 8.09
C GLU A 273 -31.43 -27.26 9.12
N ALA A 274 -31.70 -27.78 10.31
CA ALA A 274 -32.32 -27.05 11.40
C ALA A 274 -31.45 -25.92 11.96
N ASP A 275 -30.12 -25.96 11.75
CA ASP A 275 -29.15 -25.03 12.32
C ASP A 275 -28.58 -24.06 11.27
N ARG A 276 -28.70 -24.36 9.97
CA ARG A 276 -28.13 -23.53 8.89
C ARG A 276 -28.51 -22.06 8.94
N ARG A 277 -29.71 -21.75 9.44
CA ARG A 277 -30.26 -20.38 9.53
C ARG A 277 -30.42 -19.89 10.97
N LYS A 278 -29.84 -20.60 11.94
CA LYS A 278 -29.83 -20.18 13.33
C LYS A 278 -28.60 -19.33 13.59
N GLN A 279 -28.76 -18.40 14.52
CA GLN A 279 -27.67 -17.61 15.03
C GLN A 279 -26.62 -18.52 15.70
N THR A 280 -25.37 -18.40 15.27
CA THR A 280 -24.26 -19.25 15.70
C THR A 280 -23.87 -18.99 17.15
N LEU A 281 -23.84 -17.72 17.58
CA LEU A 281 -23.47 -17.31 18.93
C LEU A 281 -24.67 -16.85 19.73
N THR A 282 -24.66 -17.10 21.04
CA THR A 282 -25.62 -16.46 21.95
C THR A 282 -25.21 -15.01 22.26
N ASN A 283 -26.18 -14.16 22.62
CA ASN A 283 -25.91 -12.77 23.00
C ASN A 283 -24.90 -12.64 24.16
N ALA A 284 -24.91 -13.58 25.11
CA ALA A 284 -23.95 -13.59 26.21
C ALA A 284 -22.52 -13.83 25.71
N GLN A 285 -22.33 -14.77 24.80
CA GLN A 285 -21.02 -15.07 24.21
C GLN A 285 -20.49 -13.92 23.34
N ILE A 286 -21.38 -13.23 22.62
CA ILE A 286 -21.02 -12.05 21.81
C ILE A 286 -20.47 -10.93 22.72
N LEU A 287 -21.12 -10.68 23.85
CA LEU A 287 -20.67 -9.66 24.81
C LEU A 287 -19.38 -10.08 25.54
N GLU A 288 -19.21 -11.38 25.82
CA GLU A 288 -17.97 -11.91 26.39
C GLU A 288 -16.78 -11.73 25.44
N LEU A 289 -16.95 -12.07 24.16
CA LEU A 289 -15.95 -11.83 23.10
C LEU A 289 -15.60 -10.35 22.96
N ALA A 290 -16.60 -9.47 22.93
CA ALA A 290 -16.36 -8.03 22.91
C ALA A 290 -15.58 -7.55 24.14
N GLY A 291 -15.81 -8.18 25.31
CA GLY A 291 -15.04 -7.92 26.53
C GLY A 291 -13.57 -8.30 26.39
N TYR A 292 -13.25 -9.45 25.78
CA TYR A 292 -11.87 -9.84 25.47
C TYR A 292 -11.22 -8.91 24.45
N ALA A 293 -11.94 -8.58 23.37
CA ALA A 293 -11.48 -7.67 22.32
C ALA A 293 -11.03 -6.32 22.90
N LYS A 294 -11.85 -5.72 23.77
CA LYS A 294 -11.53 -4.44 24.44
C LYS A 294 -10.30 -4.52 25.34
N LYS A 295 -10.10 -5.63 26.06
CA LYS A 295 -8.92 -5.85 26.90
C LYS A 295 -7.65 -5.97 26.04
N ILE A 296 -7.71 -6.72 24.94
CA ILE A 296 -6.58 -6.91 24.03
C ILE A 296 -6.22 -5.58 23.36
N GLU A 297 -7.20 -4.84 22.83
CA GLU A 297 -6.96 -3.50 22.27
C GLU A 297 -6.32 -2.54 23.28
N ALA A 298 -6.82 -2.51 24.52
CA ALA A 298 -6.25 -1.68 25.58
C ALA A 298 -4.79 -2.04 25.91
N HIS A 299 -4.44 -3.33 25.86
CA HIS A 299 -3.07 -3.81 26.09
C HIS A 299 -2.12 -3.42 24.94
N TYR A 300 -2.55 -3.62 23.70
CA TYR A 300 -1.69 -3.39 22.52
C TYR A 300 -1.62 -1.93 22.09
N GLY A 301 -2.61 -1.11 22.44
CA GLY A 301 -2.68 0.32 22.14
C GLY A 301 -2.97 0.65 20.67
N CYS A 302 -3.50 -0.31 19.91
CA CYS A 302 -3.88 -0.16 18.50
C CYS A 302 -5.14 -0.98 18.21
N TYR A 303 -5.77 -0.78 17.04
CA TYR A 303 -6.86 -1.65 16.63
C TYR A 303 -6.34 -3.07 16.40
N MET A 304 -7.15 -4.06 16.74
CA MET A 304 -6.74 -5.47 16.74
C MET A 304 -7.64 -6.31 15.85
N ASP A 305 -7.02 -7.28 15.17
CA ASP A 305 -7.60 -8.41 14.43
C ASP A 305 -7.34 -9.68 15.26
N MET A 306 -8.40 -10.40 15.62
CA MET A 306 -8.33 -11.53 16.56
C MET A 306 -9.15 -12.72 16.08
N GLU A 307 -8.62 -13.92 16.27
CA GLU A 307 -9.32 -15.18 16.02
C GLU A 307 -9.77 -15.81 17.33
N TRP A 308 -10.95 -16.44 17.33
CA TRP A 308 -11.53 -17.04 18.52
C TRP A 308 -12.24 -18.37 18.21
N GLY A 309 -12.41 -19.21 19.23
CA GLY A 309 -13.16 -20.47 19.16
C GLY A 309 -13.92 -20.74 20.45
N ILE A 310 -15.10 -21.36 20.35
CA ILE A 310 -15.90 -21.80 21.50
C ILE A 310 -15.80 -23.31 21.62
N ASP A 311 -15.19 -23.79 22.70
CA ASP A 311 -15.00 -25.22 22.93
C ASP A 311 -16.35 -25.92 23.19
N GLU A 312 -16.59 -27.03 22.51
CA GLU A 312 -17.81 -27.81 22.64
C GLU A 312 -17.89 -28.59 23.96
N ARG A 313 -16.74 -28.83 24.63
CA ARG A 313 -16.66 -29.62 25.86
C ARG A 313 -17.20 -28.88 27.07
N ASP A 314 -16.89 -27.58 27.19
CA ASP A 314 -17.22 -26.76 28.36
C ASP A 314 -17.94 -25.44 27.99
N GLY A 315 -18.05 -25.12 26.70
CA GLY A 315 -18.65 -23.87 26.21
C GLY A 315 -17.75 -22.64 26.38
N LYS A 316 -16.50 -22.82 26.81
CA LYS A 316 -15.55 -21.74 27.07
C LYS A 316 -15.06 -21.11 25.77
N ILE A 317 -14.94 -19.80 25.79
CA ILE A 317 -14.39 -19.01 24.69
C ILE A 317 -12.88 -18.92 24.84
N TRP A 318 -12.16 -19.12 23.73
CA TRP A 318 -10.72 -19.05 23.66
C TRP A 318 -10.29 -18.10 22.55
N ILE A 319 -9.28 -17.28 22.83
CA ILE A 319 -8.60 -16.43 21.84
C ILE A 319 -7.47 -17.24 21.22
N LEU A 320 -7.56 -17.47 19.91
CA LEU A 320 -6.67 -18.36 19.16
C LEU A 320 -5.50 -17.61 18.54
N GLN A 321 -5.67 -16.31 18.24
CA GLN A 321 -4.65 -15.43 17.66
C GLN A 321 -5.06 -13.97 17.88
N ALA A 322 -4.08 -13.06 17.97
CA ALA A 322 -4.31 -11.63 17.91
C ALA A 322 -3.15 -10.94 17.21
N ARG A 323 -3.43 -9.93 16.40
CA ARG A 323 -2.43 -9.07 15.76
C ARG A 323 -2.99 -7.66 15.54
N PRO A 324 -2.13 -6.64 15.37
CA PRO A 324 -2.59 -5.31 14.99
C PRO A 324 -3.37 -5.36 13.66
N GLU A 325 -4.51 -4.69 13.60
CA GLU A 325 -5.22 -4.45 12.34
C GLU A 325 -4.39 -3.49 11.48
N THR A 326 -4.23 -3.76 10.19
CA THR A 326 -3.18 -3.10 9.38
C THR A 326 -3.60 -1.80 8.71
N VAL A 327 -4.88 -1.62 8.37
CA VAL A 327 -5.36 -0.50 7.54
C VAL A 327 -5.75 0.69 8.41
N TRP A 328 -6.66 0.47 9.36
CA TRP A 328 -7.16 1.49 10.26
C TRP A 328 -6.19 1.77 11.40
N SER A 329 -5.34 0.85 11.86
CA SER A 329 -4.31 1.21 12.87
C SER A 329 -3.25 2.16 12.30
N ARG A 330 -2.93 2.08 11.00
CA ARG A 330 -2.08 3.06 10.32
C ARG A 330 -2.75 4.42 10.30
N ARG A 331 -4.01 4.46 9.84
CA ARG A 331 -4.83 5.67 9.86
C ARG A 331 -5.09 6.19 11.28
N ASN A 332 -5.13 5.35 12.31
CA ASN A 332 -5.38 5.79 13.70
C ASN A 332 -4.17 6.50 14.32
N LYS A 333 -2.95 6.06 13.97
CA LYS A 333 -1.73 6.82 14.29
C LYS A 333 -1.73 8.20 13.63
N GLU A 334 -2.47 8.38 12.54
CA GLU A 334 -2.67 9.64 11.82
C GLU A 334 -3.93 10.42 12.28
N LYS A 335 -4.98 9.75 12.81
CA LYS A 335 -6.33 10.27 13.15
C LYS A 335 -6.48 11.04 14.46
N LYS A 336 -5.42 11.43 15.18
CA LYS A 336 -5.61 12.41 16.29
C LYS A 336 -6.05 13.81 15.80
N THR A 337 -6.38 13.97 14.52
CA THR A 337 -7.02 15.15 13.96
C THR A 337 -8.04 14.72 12.88
N GLU A 338 -9.31 14.98 13.17
CA GLU A 338 -10.49 15.07 12.28
C GLU A 338 -11.36 13.82 12.04
N GLU A 339 -12.67 14.00 12.28
CA GLU A 339 -13.78 13.05 12.15
C GLU A 339 -14.51 13.15 10.78
N GLU A 340 -14.82 11.95 10.28
CA GLU A 340 -15.95 11.42 9.48
C GLU A 340 -16.78 12.29 8.50
N GLN A 341 -16.83 11.81 7.24
CA GLN A 341 -17.72 12.29 6.16
C GLN A 341 -18.99 11.43 6.04
N THR A 342 -20.13 12.09 5.88
CA THR A 342 -21.47 11.50 5.70
C THR A 342 -21.79 11.05 4.27
N ALA A 343 -22.45 9.90 4.13
CA ALA A 343 -22.91 9.30 2.87
C ALA A 343 -24.11 10.06 2.23
N GLY A 344 -24.07 10.23 0.91
CA GLY A 344 -25.17 10.80 0.11
C GLY A 344 -26.14 9.73 -0.42
N SER A 345 -27.43 10.06 -0.48
CA SER A 345 -28.53 9.17 -0.90
C SER A 345 -28.66 9.02 -2.42
N MET A 346 -28.86 7.79 -2.91
CA MET A 346 -29.18 7.48 -4.32
C MET A 346 -30.63 7.00 -4.46
N GLU A 347 -31.54 7.89 -4.84
CA GLU A 347 -32.93 7.53 -5.18
C GLU A 347 -33.10 7.28 -6.69
N GLY A 348 -33.73 6.16 -7.07
CA GLY A 348 -34.22 5.90 -8.43
C GLY A 348 -33.43 4.92 -9.31
N ALA A 349 -32.29 4.41 -8.83
CA ALA A 349 -31.47 3.45 -9.55
C ALA A 349 -31.96 2.00 -9.45
N LYS A 350 -31.91 1.24 -10.55
CA LYS A 350 -32.24 -0.20 -10.54
C LYS A 350 -31.11 -0.97 -9.85
N VAL A 351 -31.36 -1.41 -8.62
CA VAL A 351 -30.49 -2.32 -7.88
C VAL A 351 -30.47 -3.69 -8.57
N LEU A 352 -29.28 -4.19 -8.87
CA LEU A 352 -29.07 -5.53 -9.43
C LEU A 352 -28.90 -6.57 -8.34
N LEU A 353 -28.05 -6.29 -7.34
CA LEU A 353 -27.80 -7.20 -6.22
C LEU A 353 -27.17 -6.45 -5.03
N LYS A 354 -27.10 -7.12 -3.87
CA LYS A 354 -26.52 -6.60 -2.62
C LYS A 354 -25.51 -7.59 -2.06
N GLY A 355 -24.54 -7.10 -1.29
CA GLY A 355 -23.56 -7.92 -0.58
C GLY A 355 -23.02 -7.20 0.65
N LEU A 356 -21.97 -7.76 1.26
CA LEU A 356 -21.28 -7.16 2.40
C LEU A 356 -20.28 -6.09 1.90
N PRO A 357 -20.28 -4.88 2.48
CA PRO A 357 -19.38 -3.79 2.09
C PRO A 357 -17.95 -4.06 2.59
N ALA A 358 -17.16 -4.80 1.82
CA ALA A 358 -15.83 -5.24 2.23
C ALA A 358 -14.79 -4.12 2.22
N SER A 359 -14.72 -3.34 1.14
CA SER A 359 -13.79 -2.21 0.99
C SER A 359 -14.56 -1.00 0.45
N PRO A 360 -14.55 0.15 1.15
CA PRO A 360 -15.41 1.28 0.82
C PRO A 360 -14.99 1.96 -0.48
N GLY A 361 -15.95 2.59 -1.16
CA GLY A 361 -15.72 3.32 -2.40
C GLY A 361 -16.79 3.02 -3.45
N GLN A 362 -16.64 3.65 -4.61
CA GLN A 362 -17.51 3.42 -5.76
C GLN A 362 -16.67 3.08 -6.99
N GLY A 363 -17.09 2.05 -7.74
CA GLY A 363 -16.45 1.65 -9.00
C GLY A 363 -17.49 1.52 -10.10
N TYR A 364 -17.12 1.87 -11.32
CA TYR A 364 -17.96 1.71 -12.50
C TYR A 364 -17.15 1.07 -13.63
N GLY A 365 -17.76 0.12 -14.33
CA GLY A 365 -17.13 -0.55 -15.45
C GLY A 365 -17.96 -1.71 -15.99
N LYS A 366 -17.40 -2.42 -16.97
CA LYS A 366 -18.01 -3.65 -17.48
C LYS A 366 -17.76 -4.79 -16.51
N ALA A 367 -18.81 -5.50 -16.11
CA ALA A 367 -18.72 -6.73 -15.35
C ALA A 367 -17.98 -7.78 -16.17
N HIS A 368 -16.91 -8.35 -15.64
CA HIS A 368 -16.23 -9.50 -16.22
C HIS A 368 -16.35 -10.66 -15.24
N VAL A 369 -17.18 -11.65 -15.61
CA VAL A 369 -17.44 -12.82 -14.79
C VAL A 369 -16.37 -13.87 -15.08
N ILE A 370 -15.49 -14.11 -14.11
CA ILE A 370 -14.41 -15.11 -14.20
C ILE A 370 -14.66 -16.15 -13.11
N ARG A 371 -14.75 -17.42 -13.49
CA ARG A 371 -15.03 -18.53 -12.56
C ARG A 371 -13.79 -19.37 -12.24
N ASP A 372 -12.82 -19.42 -13.15
CA ASP A 372 -11.57 -20.16 -12.99
C ASP A 372 -10.38 -19.18 -13.05
N PRO A 373 -9.42 -19.26 -12.12
CA PRO A 373 -8.20 -18.44 -12.17
C PRO A 373 -7.43 -18.51 -13.50
N LYS A 374 -7.57 -19.58 -14.28
CA LYS A 374 -6.90 -19.72 -15.58
C LYS A 374 -7.32 -18.67 -16.60
N ASP A 375 -8.50 -18.08 -16.44
CA ASP A 375 -9.05 -17.09 -17.36
C ASP A 375 -8.71 -15.64 -16.93
N ILE A 376 -7.88 -15.47 -15.89
CA ILE A 376 -7.44 -14.16 -15.37
C ILE A 376 -6.75 -13.29 -16.43
N ASP A 377 -6.04 -13.91 -17.37
CA ASP A 377 -5.32 -13.20 -18.44
C ASP A 377 -6.27 -12.48 -19.41
N GLU A 378 -7.55 -12.87 -19.45
CA GLU A 378 -8.58 -12.21 -20.26
C GLU A 378 -9.10 -10.91 -19.62
N PHE A 379 -8.82 -10.69 -18.32
CA PHE A 379 -9.30 -9.54 -17.55
C PHE A 379 -8.58 -8.24 -17.94
N LYS A 380 -9.36 -7.21 -18.26
CA LYS A 380 -8.83 -5.92 -18.76
C LYS A 380 -8.86 -4.85 -17.67
N ASP A 381 -7.93 -3.92 -17.80
CA ASP A 381 -7.87 -2.74 -16.93
C ASP A 381 -9.15 -1.90 -17.07
N GLY A 382 -9.71 -1.49 -15.93
CA GLY A 382 -10.97 -0.74 -15.90
C GLY A 382 -12.26 -1.57 -15.74
N GLU A 383 -12.17 -2.90 -15.75
CA GLU A 383 -13.34 -3.79 -15.60
C GLU A 383 -13.73 -4.02 -14.13
N ILE A 384 -14.95 -4.52 -13.91
CA ILE A 384 -15.46 -4.93 -12.60
C ILE A 384 -15.30 -6.44 -12.50
N LEU A 385 -14.46 -6.91 -11.58
CA LEU A 385 -14.20 -8.32 -11.38
C LEU A 385 -15.37 -8.98 -10.66
N VAL A 386 -16.01 -9.95 -11.30
CA VAL A 386 -17.10 -10.74 -10.70
C VAL A 386 -16.67 -12.21 -10.63
N THR A 387 -16.64 -12.79 -9.44
CA THR A 387 -16.21 -14.18 -9.26
C THR A 387 -16.88 -14.86 -8.06
N GLU A 388 -16.72 -16.17 -7.90
CA GLU A 388 -17.25 -16.88 -6.73
C GLU A 388 -16.48 -16.50 -5.46
N MET A 389 -15.15 -16.53 -5.55
CA MET A 389 -14.22 -16.15 -4.48
C MET A 389 -12.86 -15.84 -5.10
N THR A 390 -12.18 -14.81 -4.59
CA THR A 390 -10.79 -14.55 -5.01
C THR A 390 -9.81 -15.37 -4.20
N ALA A 391 -8.75 -15.80 -4.85
CA ALA A 391 -7.54 -16.33 -4.24
C ALA A 391 -6.34 -15.40 -4.57
N PRO A 392 -5.16 -15.64 -4.02
CA PRO A 392 -3.98 -14.79 -4.24
C PRO A 392 -3.52 -14.68 -5.69
N ASP A 393 -3.77 -15.72 -6.47
CA ASP A 393 -3.49 -15.75 -7.91
C ASP A 393 -4.31 -14.70 -8.67
N TRP A 394 -5.36 -14.17 -8.05
CA TRP A 394 -6.23 -13.12 -8.61
C TRP A 394 -5.67 -11.71 -8.41
N VAL A 395 -4.62 -11.52 -7.60
CA VAL A 395 -4.05 -10.19 -7.32
C VAL A 395 -3.72 -9.38 -8.58
N PRO A 396 -3.16 -9.96 -9.66
CA PRO A 396 -2.95 -9.24 -10.92
C PRO A 396 -4.25 -8.69 -11.54
N ALA A 397 -5.34 -9.46 -11.55
CA ALA A 397 -6.65 -8.98 -12.00
C ALA A 397 -7.26 -7.99 -11.01
N MET A 398 -7.14 -8.23 -9.71
CA MET A 398 -7.63 -7.33 -8.68
C MET A 398 -7.01 -5.93 -8.84
N LYS A 399 -5.71 -5.82 -9.10
CA LYS A 399 -5.03 -4.52 -9.33
C LYS A 399 -5.55 -3.74 -10.54
N LYS A 400 -6.08 -4.45 -11.55
CA LYS A 400 -6.67 -3.87 -12.77
C LYS A 400 -8.15 -3.49 -12.60
N ALA A 401 -8.80 -3.98 -11.54
CA ALA A 401 -10.24 -3.88 -11.37
C ALA A 401 -10.66 -2.52 -10.78
N GLN A 402 -11.73 -1.93 -11.33
CA GLN A 402 -12.36 -0.72 -10.77
C GLN A 402 -13.21 -1.02 -9.54
N ALA A 403 -13.72 -2.24 -9.42
CA ALA A 403 -14.31 -2.79 -8.21
C ALA A 403 -14.36 -4.33 -8.31
N ILE A 404 -14.59 -4.97 -7.18
CA ILE A 404 -14.62 -6.43 -7.05
C ILE A 404 -15.93 -6.86 -6.39
N VAL A 405 -16.60 -7.87 -6.96
CA VAL A 405 -17.85 -8.44 -6.44
C VAL A 405 -17.70 -9.96 -6.34
N THR A 406 -17.88 -10.54 -5.14
CA THR A 406 -17.80 -12.00 -4.95
C THR A 406 -19.09 -12.64 -4.44
N ASP A 407 -19.40 -13.86 -4.90
CA ASP A 407 -20.57 -14.62 -4.44
C ASP A 407 -20.48 -15.00 -2.97
N SER A 408 -19.29 -15.42 -2.53
CA SER A 408 -18.98 -15.93 -1.20
C SER A 408 -17.93 -15.06 -0.50
N GLY A 409 -17.87 -15.18 0.83
CA GLY A 409 -16.83 -14.55 1.67
C GLY A 409 -17.38 -13.55 2.69
N GLY A 410 -16.68 -13.45 3.83
CA GLY A 410 -16.93 -12.47 4.89
C GLY A 410 -15.96 -11.29 4.85
N MET A 411 -15.99 -10.44 5.88
CA MET A 411 -15.16 -9.22 5.93
C MET A 411 -13.66 -9.48 6.05
N THR A 412 -13.28 -10.74 6.27
CA THR A 412 -11.90 -11.21 6.43
C THR A 412 -11.41 -12.10 5.32
N CYS A 413 -12.24 -12.37 4.31
CA CYS A 413 -11.81 -13.21 3.20
C CYS A 413 -10.70 -12.51 2.40
N HIS A 414 -10.01 -13.28 1.56
CA HIS A 414 -8.93 -12.78 0.71
C HIS A 414 -9.33 -11.53 -0.09
N ALA A 415 -10.53 -11.54 -0.70
CA ALA A 415 -11.05 -10.40 -1.47
C ALA A 415 -11.11 -9.14 -0.60
N SER A 416 -11.66 -9.25 0.61
CA SER A 416 -11.85 -8.14 1.54
C SER A 416 -10.54 -7.52 2.01
N ILE A 417 -9.55 -8.36 2.37
CA ILE A 417 -8.25 -7.89 2.89
C ILE A 417 -7.47 -7.17 1.79
N VAL A 418 -7.24 -7.84 0.67
CA VAL A 418 -6.40 -7.31 -0.42
C VAL A 418 -7.05 -6.07 -1.04
N SER A 419 -8.38 -6.04 -1.19
CA SER A 419 -9.06 -4.86 -1.74
C SER A 419 -8.93 -3.63 -0.85
N ARG A 420 -8.94 -3.80 0.49
CA ARG A 420 -8.69 -2.68 1.42
C ARG A 420 -7.26 -2.18 1.34
N GLU A 421 -6.29 -3.10 1.24
CA GLU A 421 -4.87 -2.75 1.10
C GLU A 421 -4.61 -1.99 -0.20
N LEU A 422 -5.26 -2.39 -1.30
CA LEU A 422 -5.15 -1.74 -2.61
C LEU A 422 -6.07 -0.52 -2.78
N GLY A 423 -6.97 -0.26 -1.83
CA GLY A 423 -7.95 0.84 -1.91
C GLY A 423 -9.02 0.66 -2.99
N ILE A 424 -9.32 -0.58 -3.38
CA ILE A 424 -10.27 -0.93 -4.43
C ILE A 424 -11.65 -1.18 -3.82
N PRO A 425 -12.74 -0.59 -4.35
CA PRO A 425 -14.10 -0.86 -3.87
C PRO A 425 -14.44 -2.36 -3.99
N CYS A 426 -14.92 -2.97 -2.91
CA CYS A 426 -15.19 -4.42 -2.89
C CYS A 426 -16.47 -4.77 -2.14
N ILE A 427 -17.30 -5.62 -2.75
CA ILE A 427 -18.49 -6.25 -2.16
C ILE A 427 -18.29 -7.77 -2.15
N VAL A 428 -18.54 -8.42 -1.02
CA VAL A 428 -18.40 -9.87 -0.88
C VAL A 428 -19.68 -10.55 -0.39
N GLY A 429 -19.80 -11.86 -0.61
CA GLY A 429 -20.89 -12.64 -0.06
C GLY A 429 -22.27 -12.32 -0.64
N THR A 430 -22.39 -11.97 -1.93
CA THR A 430 -23.68 -11.56 -2.52
C THR A 430 -24.72 -12.68 -2.47
N LYS A 431 -24.29 -13.94 -2.58
CA LYS A 431 -25.17 -15.13 -2.47
C LYS A 431 -25.86 -15.18 -1.10
N SER A 432 -25.16 -14.81 -0.04
CA SER A 432 -25.72 -14.75 1.32
C SER A 432 -26.74 -13.61 1.51
N ARG A 433 -26.71 -12.60 0.64
CA ARG A 433 -27.54 -11.38 0.70
C ARG A 433 -28.65 -11.35 -0.36
N GLY A 434 -28.81 -12.41 -1.14
CA GLY A 434 -29.86 -12.55 -2.13
C GLY A 434 -29.52 -13.60 -3.19
N GLU A 435 -28.73 -13.19 -4.18
CA GLU A 435 -28.41 -13.99 -5.38
C GLU A 435 -26.90 -13.96 -5.65
N ALA A 436 -26.37 -15.02 -6.25
CA ALA A 436 -24.97 -15.09 -6.64
C ALA A 436 -24.68 -14.09 -7.77
N ALA A 437 -23.68 -13.22 -7.59
CA ALA A 437 -23.29 -12.25 -8.59
C ALA A 437 -22.86 -12.90 -9.91
N THR A 438 -22.22 -14.08 -9.86
CA THR A 438 -21.83 -14.84 -11.06
C THR A 438 -23.01 -15.42 -11.85
N GLU A 439 -24.22 -15.46 -11.26
CA GLU A 439 -25.45 -15.92 -11.91
C GLU A 439 -26.30 -14.76 -12.43
N VAL A 440 -26.29 -13.63 -11.70
CA VAL A 440 -27.09 -12.43 -12.01
C VAL A 440 -26.42 -11.54 -13.05
N LEU A 441 -25.13 -11.28 -12.89
CA LEU A 441 -24.37 -10.37 -13.75
C LEU A 441 -23.85 -11.12 -14.99
N LYS A 442 -23.92 -10.47 -16.15
CA LYS A 442 -23.37 -11.02 -17.40
C LYS A 442 -22.06 -10.34 -17.76
N GLY A 443 -21.12 -11.12 -18.29
CA GLY A 443 -19.89 -10.59 -18.86
C GLY A 443 -20.17 -9.50 -19.90
N GLY A 444 -19.51 -8.35 -19.77
CA GLY A 444 -19.66 -7.18 -20.62
C GLY A 444 -20.75 -6.18 -20.20
N GLU A 445 -21.58 -6.47 -19.19
CA GLU A 445 -22.64 -5.58 -18.72
C GLU A 445 -22.06 -4.39 -17.93
N GLU A 446 -22.51 -3.17 -18.23
CA GLU A 446 -22.07 -1.99 -17.48
C GLU A 446 -22.79 -1.89 -16.13
N ILE A 447 -22.02 -1.83 -15.05
CA ILE A 447 -22.55 -1.79 -13.67
C ILE A 447 -21.84 -0.72 -12.84
N THR A 448 -22.55 -0.21 -11.84
CA THR A 448 -21.98 0.64 -10.78
C THR A 448 -21.99 -0.12 -9.46
N VAL A 449 -20.83 -0.23 -8.83
CA VAL A 449 -20.63 -0.85 -7.53
C VAL A 449 -20.49 0.25 -6.48
N ASP A 450 -21.46 0.35 -5.56
CA ASP A 450 -21.36 1.15 -4.35
C ASP A 450 -20.98 0.23 -3.19
N ALA A 451 -19.67 0.07 -3.00
CA ALA A 451 -19.12 -0.79 -1.98
C ALA A 451 -19.21 -0.18 -0.57
N SER A 452 -19.48 1.13 -0.44
CA SER A 452 -19.77 1.76 0.85
C SER A 452 -21.11 1.33 1.42
N ASN A 453 -22.13 1.16 0.56
CA ASN A 453 -23.46 0.69 0.97
C ASN A 453 -23.71 -0.80 0.67
N GLY A 454 -22.77 -1.48 0.01
CA GLY A 454 -22.89 -2.90 -0.34
C GLY A 454 -23.93 -3.17 -1.43
N VAL A 455 -24.10 -2.25 -2.39
CA VAL A 455 -25.12 -2.33 -3.45
C VAL A 455 -24.50 -2.24 -4.83
N VAL A 456 -24.93 -3.13 -5.74
CA VAL A 456 -24.60 -3.06 -7.17
C VAL A 456 -25.83 -2.61 -7.95
N PHE A 457 -25.63 -1.68 -8.87
CA PHE A 457 -26.68 -1.11 -9.70
C PHE A 457 -26.41 -1.32 -11.19
N ALA A 458 -27.48 -1.31 -11.98
CA ALA A 458 -27.41 -1.37 -13.43
C ALA A 458 -26.97 -0.04 -14.05
N GLY A 459 -26.06 -0.11 -15.01
CA GLY A 459 -25.60 1.04 -15.80
C GLY A 459 -24.68 1.99 -15.04
N ASN A 460 -24.36 3.12 -15.70
CA ASN A 460 -23.52 4.17 -15.15
C ASN A 460 -24.34 5.14 -14.28
N LEU A 461 -24.11 5.10 -12.97
CA LEU A 461 -24.76 5.98 -12.00
C LEU A 461 -23.82 7.01 -11.39
N GLN A 462 -22.69 7.31 -12.04
CA GLN A 462 -21.80 8.37 -11.58
C GLN A 462 -22.60 9.64 -11.28
N VAL A 463 -22.61 10.01 -10.00
CA VAL A 463 -23.41 11.11 -9.48
C VAL A 463 -22.94 12.41 -10.14
N LYS A 464 -23.81 13.02 -10.95
CA LYS A 464 -23.69 14.43 -11.32
C LYS A 464 -23.80 15.26 -10.04
N LYS A 465 -22.68 15.82 -9.57
CA LYS A 465 -22.68 16.72 -8.42
C LYS A 465 -23.49 17.97 -8.79
N ALA A 466 -24.67 18.10 -8.20
CA ALA A 466 -25.49 19.30 -8.29
C ALA A 466 -24.81 20.46 -7.56
N GLU A 467 -24.86 21.64 -8.16
CA GLU A 467 -24.42 22.92 -7.58
C GLU A 467 -25.05 23.13 -6.20
N ALA A 468 -24.22 23.20 -5.15
CA ALA A 468 -24.70 23.41 -3.80
C ALA A 468 -25.10 24.88 -3.62
N ALA A 469 -26.41 25.12 -3.54
CA ALA A 469 -26.96 26.36 -3.01
C ALA A 469 -26.57 26.53 -1.54
N ALA A 470 -26.22 27.77 -1.18
CA ALA A 470 -25.69 28.16 0.13
C ALA A 470 -26.61 27.74 1.31
N ALA A 471 -26.06 26.94 2.23
CA ALA A 471 -26.61 26.77 3.58
C ALA A 471 -25.91 27.72 4.57
N PRO A 472 -26.60 28.21 5.61
CA PRO A 472 -26.10 29.27 6.47
C PRO A 472 -25.05 28.78 7.47
N ALA A 473 -24.09 29.66 7.75
CA ALA A 473 -22.92 29.41 8.58
C ALA A 473 -23.25 29.12 10.06
N GLN A 474 -22.76 27.98 10.56
CA GLN A 474 -22.39 27.64 11.95
C GLN A 474 -21.75 26.24 11.87
N ALA A 475 -20.54 25.93 12.34
CA ALA A 475 -19.70 26.49 13.39
C ALA A 475 -18.24 26.61 12.92
N ALA A 476 -17.47 27.52 13.54
CA ALA A 476 -16.06 27.71 13.24
C ALA A 476 -15.26 26.45 13.62
N ALA A 477 -14.79 25.71 12.61
CA ALA A 477 -13.73 24.73 12.76
C ALA A 477 -12.49 25.45 13.30
N VAL A 478 -11.89 24.91 14.36
CA VAL A 478 -10.61 25.42 14.88
C VAL A 478 -9.56 25.12 13.81
N ALA A 479 -9.15 26.14 13.05
CA ALA A 479 -8.11 26.00 12.05
C ALA A 479 -6.81 25.55 12.72
N GLU A 480 -6.28 24.38 12.33
CA GLU A 480 -4.95 23.93 12.73
C GLU A 480 -3.92 25.00 12.33
N THR A 481 -3.34 25.68 13.31
CA THR A 481 -2.37 26.77 13.05
C THR A 481 -1.01 26.19 12.71
N PHE A 482 -0.47 26.51 11.53
CA PHE A 482 0.89 26.15 11.14
C PHE A 482 1.86 27.30 11.38
N PRO A 483 3.09 27.04 11.85
CA PRO A 483 4.11 28.08 11.96
C PRO A 483 4.42 28.68 10.58
N VAL A 484 4.66 29.99 10.55
CA VAL A 484 5.20 30.65 9.36
C VAL A 484 6.67 30.28 9.23
N THR A 485 7.04 29.70 8.10
CA THR A 485 8.42 29.33 7.76
C THR A 485 9.02 30.31 6.76
N GLY A 486 10.34 30.48 6.80
CA GLY A 486 11.10 31.21 5.78
C GLY A 486 11.20 30.44 4.47
N THR A 487 11.47 29.14 4.54
CA THR A 487 11.43 28.21 3.42
C THR A 487 9.99 27.78 3.15
N LYS A 488 9.53 27.98 1.90
CA LYS A 488 8.15 27.66 1.47
C LYS A 488 7.98 26.17 1.22
N ILE A 489 6.81 25.63 1.56
CA ILE A 489 6.45 24.23 1.33
C ILE A 489 5.43 24.16 0.21
N TYR A 490 5.89 23.70 -0.95
CA TYR A 490 5.05 23.44 -2.10
C TYR A 490 4.63 21.97 -2.18
N MET A 491 3.71 21.69 -3.09
CA MET A 491 3.20 20.36 -3.35
C MET A 491 3.51 19.90 -4.78
N ASN A 492 3.76 18.59 -4.95
CA ASN A 492 3.83 17.92 -6.24
C ASN A 492 2.43 17.39 -6.61
N LEU A 493 1.93 17.69 -7.80
CA LEU A 493 0.60 17.23 -8.26
C LEU A 493 0.60 16.89 -9.75
N GLY A 494 0.22 15.66 -10.10
CA GLY A 494 0.06 15.23 -11.51
C GLY A 494 -1.40 15.18 -11.95
N ASP A 495 -2.29 14.71 -11.07
CA ASP A 495 -3.72 14.55 -11.39
C ASP A 495 -4.52 15.83 -11.08
N PRO A 496 -5.09 16.51 -12.11
CA PRO A 496 -5.90 17.70 -11.90
C PRO A 496 -7.18 17.45 -11.08
N SER A 497 -7.71 16.23 -11.05
CA SER A 497 -8.94 15.89 -10.31
C SER A 497 -8.75 15.98 -8.79
N LEU A 498 -7.51 15.85 -8.33
CA LEU A 498 -7.15 15.91 -6.91
C LEU A 498 -6.86 17.34 -6.43
N ALA A 499 -6.88 18.35 -7.30
CA ALA A 499 -6.52 19.72 -6.95
C ALA A 499 -7.42 20.30 -5.85
N ASP A 500 -8.74 20.15 -5.97
CA ASP A 500 -9.70 20.67 -4.96
C ASP A 500 -9.56 19.97 -3.61
N LYS A 501 -9.25 18.66 -3.63
CA LYS A 501 -9.01 17.87 -2.42
C LYS A 501 -7.82 18.41 -1.63
N TYR A 502 -6.76 18.79 -2.33
CA TYR A 502 -5.50 19.17 -1.70
C TYR A 502 -5.29 20.69 -1.57
N ALA A 503 -6.15 21.51 -2.17
CA ALA A 503 -6.13 22.97 -2.01
C ALA A 503 -6.30 23.41 -0.54
N SER A 504 -6.94 22.61 0.30
CA SER A 504 -7.11 22.87 1.74
C SER A 504 -5.85 22.64 2.57
N LEU A 505 -4.84 21.96 2.02
CA LEU A 505 -3.58 21.71 2.72
C LEU A 505 -2.81 23.03 2.96
N PRO A 506 -2.05 23.13 4.06
CA PRO A 506 -1.26 24.32 4.41
C PRO A 506 0.00 24.47 3.54
N CYS A 507 -0.08 24.16 2.25
CA CYS A 507 0.97 24.38 1.28
C CYS A 507 0.96 25.83 0.79
N ASP A 508 2.13 26.30 0.37
CA ASP A 508 2.36 27.65 -0.14
C ASP A 508 2.17 27.74 -1.66
N GLY A 509 1.79 26.63 -2.32
CA GLY A 509 1.60 26.50 -3.77
C GLY A 509 1.95 25.11 -4.31
N ILE A 510 2.03 24.99 -5.63
CA ILE A 510 2.47 23.78 -6.34
C ILE A 510 3.83 24.06 -6.98
N GLY A 511 4.84 23.29 -6.58
CA GLY A 511 6.22 23.46 -7.04
C GLY A 511 6.51 22.60 -8.27
N LEU A 512 5.70 21.56 -8.48
CA LEU A 512 5.76 20.71 -9.66
C LEU A 512 4.36 20.21 -10.01
N MET A 513 3.78 20.79 -11.06
CA MET A 513 2.64 20.20 -11.77
C MET A 513 3.16 19.42 -12.98
N ARG A 514 2.78 18.14 -13.08
CA ARG A 514 3.14 17.24 -14.17
C ARG A 514 1.98 17.12 -15.15
N GLU A 515 2.21 17.38 -16.43
CA GLU A 515 1.16 17.27 -17.45
C GLU A 515 1.04 15.87 -18.07
N GLU A 516 1.99 14.97 -17.82
CA GLU A 516 2.01 13.61 -18.40
C GLU A 516 0.72 12.83 -18.10
N PHE A 517 0.12 13.05 -16.93
CA PHE A 517 -1.17 12.46 -16.57
C PHE A 517 -2.32 12.91 -17.48
N ILE A 518 -2.29 14.17 -17.95
CA ILE A 518 -3.31 14.70 -18.86
C ILE A 518 -3.21 13.99 -20.21
N TRP A 519 -1.99 13.76 -20.67
CA TRP A 519 -1.73 13.00 -21.89
C TRP A 519 -2.19 11.54 -21.78
N THR A 520 -1.87 10.85 -20.68
CA THR A 520 -2.21 9.42 -20.53
C THR A 520 -3.65 9.14 -20.11
N THR A 521 -4.39 10.13 -19.60
CA THR A 521 -5.75 9.92 -19.04
C THR A 521 -6.86 10.65 -19.80
N TYR A 522 -6.54 11.76 -20.47
CA TYR A 522 -7.56 12.58 -21.15
C TYR A 522 -7.32 12.70 -22.66
N ILE A 523 -6.06 12.81 -23.10
CA ILE A 523 -5.74 13.02 -24.53
C ILE A 523 -5.56 11.68 -25.27
N HIS A 524 -4.78 10.76 -24.71
CA HIS A 524 -4.43 9.41 -25.22
C HIS A 524 -3.83 9.35 -26.65
N GLU A 525 -3.51 10.49 -27.25
CA GLU A 525 -3.08 10.61 -28.65
C GLU A 525 -1.83 11.47 -28.74
N HIS A 526 -0.90 11.07 -29.62
CA HIS A 526 0.35 11.79 -29.82
C HIS A 526 0.10 13.20 -30.39
N PRO A 527 0.77 14.27 -29.91
CA PRO A 527 0.49 15.64 -30.37
C PRO A 527 0.73 15.85 -31.86
N LEU A 528 1.79 15.27 -32.43
CA LEU A 528 2.05 15.34 -33.88
C LEU A 528 1.01 14.55 -34.70
N TYR A 529 0.42 13.49 -34.11
CA TYR A 529 -0.67 12.76 -34.74
C TYR A 529 -1.95 13.61 -34.77
N LEU A 530 -2.27 14.31 -33.68
CA LEU A 530 -3.39 15.25 -33.63
C LEU A 530 -3.20 16.42 -34.61
N LEU A 531 -1.98 16.95 -34.73
CA LEU A 531 -1.66 17.95 -35.76
C LEU A 531 -1.89 17.42 -37.18
N LYS A 532 -1.37 16.22 -37.47
CA LYS A 532 -1.52 15.58 -38.79
C LYS A 532 -2.97 15.28 -39.14
N THR A 533 -3.78 14.92 -38.16
CA THR A 533 -5.22 14.62 -38.33
C THR A 533 -6.11 15.86 -38.28
N GLY A 534 -5.54 17.05 -38.08
CA GLY A 534 -6.27 18.32 -38.12
C GLY A 534 -7.01 18.68 -36.84
N HIS A 535 -6.56 18.17 -35.69
CA HIS A 535 -7.16 18.38 -34.37
C HIS A 535 -6.21 19.04 -33.33
N PRO A 536 -5.45 20.11 -33.66
CA PRO A 536 -4.57 20.78 -32.70
C PRO A 536 -5.32 21.41 -31.52
N GLU A 537 -6.58 21.82 -31.72
CA GLU A 537 -7.45 22.39 -30.69
C GLU A 537 -7.65 21.43 -29.53
N LYS A 538 -7.67 20.11 -29.79
CA LYS A 538 -7.86 19.09 -28.76
C LYS A 538 -6.72 19.12 -27.74
N VAL A 539 -5.48 19.34 -28.19
CA VAL A 539 -4.31 19.45 -27.31
C VAL A 539 -4.44 20.69 -26.44
N VAL A 540 -4.68 21.84 -27.06
CA VAL A 540 -4.73 23.13 -26.36
C VAL A 540 -5.86 23.14 -25.33
N GLU A 541 -7.06 22.71 -25.70
CA GLU A 541 -8.22 22.72 -24.79
C GLU A 541 -8.07 21.71 -23.64
N ALA A 542 -7.59 20.49 -23.91
CA ALA A 542 -7.44 19.47 -22.87
C ALA A 542 -6.35 19.84 -21.85
N LEU A 543 -5.19 20.32 -22.31
CA LEU A 543 -4.13 20.81 -21.45
C LEU A 543 -4.58 22.05 -20.67
N ALA A 544 -5.18 23.03 -21.34
CA ALA A 544 -5.65 24.26 -20.69
C ALA A 544 -6.71 23.95 -19.62
N GLU A 545 -7.61 23.01 -19.84
CA GLU A 545 -8.61 22.61 -18.85
C GLU A 545 -7.96 21.93 -17.63
N GLY A 546 -6.98 21.04 -17.84
CA GLY A 546 -6.22 20.43 -16.75
C GLY A 546 -5.45 21.46 -15.93
N PHE A 547 -4.74 22.38 -16.60
CA PHE A 547 -3.98 23.46 -15.99
C PHE A 547 -4.90 24.44 -15.24
N ARG A 548 -6.05 24.81 -15.83
CA ARG A 548 -7.05 25.70 -15.24
C ARG A 548 -7.54 25.15 -13.91
N LYS A 549 -7.93 23.87 -13.84
CA LYS A 549 -8.43 23.26 -12.60
C LYS A 549 -7.43 23.41 -11.46
N VAL A 550 -6.17 23.06 -11.73
CA VAL A 550 -5.10 23.13 -10.72
C VAL A 550 -4.79 24.57 -10.32
N ALA A 551 -4.61 25.46 -11.30
CA ALA A 551 -4.32 26.88 -11.04
C ALA A 551 -5.47 27.59 -10.31
N GLN A 552 -6.73 27.26 -10.64
CA GLN A 552 -7.90 27.82 -9.97
C GLN A 552 -8.03 27.35 -8.53
N ALA A 553 -7.86 26.05 -8.27
CA ALA A 553 -7.94 25.50 -6.91
C ALA A 553 -6.86 26.10 -5.99
N MET A 554 -5.69 26.42 -6.55
CA MET A 554 -4.59 26.99 -5.78
C MET A 554 -4.59 28.52 -5.68
N ALA A 555 -5.36 29.23 -6.50
CA ALA A 555 -5.32 30.69 -6.55
C ALA A 555 -5.56 31.32 -5.15
N PRO A 556 -4.75 32.31 -4.73
CA PRO A 556 -3.69 33.00 -5.47
C PRO A 556 -2.28 32.35 -5.35
N ARG A 557 -2.15 31.18 -4.73
CA ARG A 557 -0.85 30.51 -4.54
C ARG A 557 -0.24 30.09 -5.90
N PRO A 558 1.08 30.22 -6.07
CA PRO A 558 1.75 29.90 -7.33
C PRO A 558 1.61 28.41 -7.68
N VAL A 559 1.51 28.13 -8.97
CA VAL A 559 1.56 26.78 -9.55
C VAL A 559 2.63 26.77 -10.63
N THR A 560 3.62 25.88 -10.51
CA THR A 560 4.68 25.72 -11.51
C THR A 560 4.42 24.45 -12.32
N LEU A 561 3.94 24.62 -13.55
CA LEU A 561 3.79 23.55 -14.54
C LEU A 561 5.14 23.19 -15.13
N ARG A 562 5.49 21.92 -15.15
CA ARG A 562 6.58 21.41 -15.97
C ARG A 562 6.01 21.01 -17.33
N PHE A 563 6.57 21.55 -18.40
CA PHE A 563 6.27 21.07 -19.75
C PHE A 563 6.58 19.58 -19.89
N SER A 564 6.02 18.93 -20.91
CA SER A 564 6.12 17.48 -21.03
C SER A 564 7.56 16.99 -21.02
N ASP A 565 7.86 16.06 -20.10
CA ASP A 565 9.16 15.41 -19.99
C ASP A 565 9.08 13.92 -20.37
N PHE A 566 8.09 13.54 -21.18
CA PHE A 566 7.99 12.17 -21.69
C PHE A 566 9.25 11.74 -22.45
N LYS A 567 9.63 10.50 -22.24
CA LYS A 567 10.60 9.76 -23.03
C LYS A 567 9.96 9.35 -24.37
N SER A 568 10.78 9.12 -25.39
CA SER A 568 10.30 8.66 -26.70
C SER A 568 9.51 7.36 -26.63
N SER A 569 9.83 6.47 -25.67
CA SER A 569 9.04 5.26 -25.41
C SER A 569 7.62 5.56 -24.95
N GLU A 570 7.44 6.51 -24.04
CA GLU A 570 6.14 6.86 -23.48
C GLU A 570 5.26 7.58 -24.51
N TYR A 571 5.85 8.45 -25.34
CA TYR A 571 5.14 9.04 -26.47
C TYR A 571 4.74 7.99 -27.52
N ARG A 572 5.54 6.93 -27.71
CA ARG A 572 5.24 5.85 -28.66
C ARG A 572 3.98 5.09 -28.27
N ASP A 573 3.76 4.90 -26.97
CA ASP A 573 2.61 4.19 -26.41
C ASP A 573 1.30 4.97 -26.56
N LEU A 574 1.36 6.29 -26.86
CA LEU A 574 0.18 7.05 -27.25
C LEU A 574 -0.28 6.68 -28.66
N LYS A 575 -1.58 6.76 -28.92
CA LYS A 575 -2.13 6.47 -30.24
C LYS A 575 -1.50 7.39 -31.30
N GLY A 576 -0.96 6.76 -32.33
CA GLY A 576 -0.24 7.43 -33.43
C GLY A 576 1.23 7.78 -33.14
N GLY A 577 1.76 7.42 -31.96
CA GLY A 577 3.13 7.71 -31.53
C GLY A 577 4.21 6.95 -32.29
N GLU A 578 3.96 5.69 -32.67
CA GLU A 578 4.91 4.86 -33.44
C GLU A 578 5.44 5.50 -34.73
N GLU A 579 4.65 6.36 -35.37
CA GLU A 579 5.07 7.06 -36.59
C GLU A 579 6.16 8.12 -36.33
N PHE A 580 6.13 8.75 -35.15
CA PHE A 580 6.93 9.93 -34.85
C PHE A 580 8.10 9.65 -33.90
N GLU A 581 8.04 8.57 -33.13
CA GLU A 581 8.97 8.32 -32.03
C GLU A 581 10.07 7.30 -32.36
N PRO A 582 11.36 7.69 -32.28
CA PRO A 582 12.47 6.79 -32.56
C PRO A 582 12.64 5.73 -31.45
N HIS A 583 13.18 4.55 -31.80
CA HIS A 583 13.67 3.58 -30.81
C HIS A 583 15.06 3.98 -30.32
N GLU A 584 15.18 4.22 -29.01
CA GLU A 584 16.41 4.68 -28.38
C GLU A 584 16.97 3.61 -27.43
N PRO A 585 18.29 3.38 -27.39
CA PRO A 585 18.91 2.40 -26.52
C PRO A 585 18.90 2.80 -25.03
N SER A 586 18.78 4.10 -24.73
CA SER A 586 18.62 4.61 -23.37
C SER A 586 17.58 5.73 -23.36
N ALA A 587 16.36 5.39 -22.98
CA ALA A 587 15.24 6.33 -22.96
C ALA A 587 15.41 7.43 -21.90
N LEU A 588 16.14 7.17 -20.81
CA LEU A 588 16.41 8.15 -19.74
C LEU A 588 17.27 9.32 -20.23
N LEU A 589 18.22 9.09 -21.14
CA LEU A 589 19.14 10.10 -21.67
C LEU A 589 18.78 10.59 -23.09
N GLY A 590 17.72 10.02 -23.67
CA GLY A 590 17.31 10.19 -25.07
C GLY A 590 16.63 11.52 -25.40
N TRP A 591 15.84 11.50 -26.46
CA TRP A 591 15.16 12.68 -27.01
C TRP A 591 13.94 13.08 -26.15
N ARG A 592 14.18 13.91 -25.12
CA ARG A 592 13.18 14.38 -24.15
C ARG A 592 13.51 15.77 -23.62
N GLY A 593 12.53 16.40 -22.98
CA GLY A 593 12.62 17.74 -22.41
C GLY A 593 13.04 18.80 -23.45
N ALA A 594 13.88 19.75 -23.06
CA ALA A 594 14.25 20.89 -23.90
C ALA A 594 14.71 20.52 -25.31
N SER A 595 15.46 19.42 -25.48
CA SER A 595 15.99 19.01 -26.79
C SER A 595 14.91 18.61 -27.80
N ARG A 596 13.72 18.25 -27.31
CA ARG A 596 12.55 17.96 -28.11
C ARG A 596 11.84 19.24 -28.55
N TYR A 597 11.74 20.23 -27.68
CA TYR A 597 10.93 21.43 -27.90
C TYR A 597 11.38 22.30 -29.08
N TYR A 598 12.68 22.42 -29.32
CA TYR A 598 13.22 23.21 -30.45
C TYR A 598 13.55 22.36 -31.68
N ASP A 599 13.39 21.03 -31.61
CA ASP A 599 13.66 20.18 -32.78
C ASP A 599 12.61 20.46 -33.85
N PRO A 600 13.00 20.68 -35.12
CA PRO A 600 12.04 20.96 -36.20
C PRO A 600 10.94 19.90 -36.35
N LYS A 601 11.18 18.65 -35.94
CA LYS A 601 10.19 17.57 -35.98
C LYS A 601 9.07 17.75 -34.95
N TYR A 602 9.34 18.40 -33.83
CA TYR A 602 8.43 18.46 -32.68
C TYR A 602 8.02 19.88 -32.28
N THR A 603 8.72 20.92 -32.74
CA THR A 603 8.46 22.33 -32.38
C THR A 603 6.98 22.73 -32.52
N ALA A 604 6.27 22.21 -33.52
CA ALA A 604 4.85 22.47 -33.71
C ALA A 604 3.97 21.93 -32.57
N ALA A 605 4.32 20.78 -31.98
CA ALA A 605 3.63 20.21 -30.83
C ALA A 605 3.89 21.04 -29.56
N PHE A 606 5.14 21.44 -29.30
CA PHE A 606 5.49 22.26 -28.14
C PHE A 606 4.76 23.61 -28.14
N ARG A 607 4.58 24.24 -29.31
CA ARG A 607 3.77 25.47 -29.44
C ARG A 607 2.33 25.29 -28.93
N LEU A 608 1.74 24.10 -29.05
CA LEU A 608 0.40 23.82 -28.51
C LEU A 608 0.40 23.81 -26.97
N GLU A 609 1.43 23.27 -26.33
CA GLU A 609 1.59 23.34 -24.87
C GLU A 609 1.71 24.80 -24.41
N VAL A 610 2.50 25.61 -25.11
CA VAL A 610 2.64 27.05 -24.81
C VAL A 610 1.32 27.80 -25.00
N GLN A 611 0.56 27.49 -26.04
CA GLN A 611 -0.78 28.06 -26.28
C GLN A 611 -1.76 27.68 -25.16
N ALA A 612 -1.71 26.45 -24.64
CA ALA A 612 -2.53 26.04 -23.50
C ALA A 612 -2.21 26.86 -22.25
N VAL A 613 -0.93 27.10 -21.96
CA VAL A 613 -0.50 27.96 -20.84
C VAL A 613 -0.99 29.40 -21.03
N ARG A 614 -0.85 29.96 -22.24
CA ARG A 614 -1.35 31.30 -22.55
C ARG A 614 -2.85 31.41 -22.37
N LYS A 615 -3.62 30.46 -22.90
CA LYS A 615 -5.07 30.38 -22.74
C LYS A 615 -5.46 30.45 -21.26
N VAL A 616 -4.77 29.72 -20.39
CA VAL A 616 -5.04 29.73 -18.94
C VAL A 616 -4.76 31.08 -18.30
N ARG A 617 -3.66 31.72 -18.68
CA ARG A 617 -3.27 33.02 -18.11
C ARG A 617 -4.07 34.19 -18.67
N GLU A 618 -4.47 34.14 -19.94
CA GLU A 618 -5.07 35.24 -20.68
C GLU A 618 -6.60 35.16 -20.72
N GLU A 619 -7.17 33.98 -21.02
CA GLU A 619 -8.62 33.79 -21.12
C GLU A 619 -9.24 33.49 -19.75
N TYR A 620 -8.66 32.58 -18.97
CA TYR A 620 -9.16 32.25 -17.62
C TYR A 620 -8.65 33.20 -16.53
N GLY A 621 -7.68 34.08 -16.84
CA GLY A 621 -7.14 35.07 -15.91
C GLY A 621 -6.29 34.51 -14.77
N LEU A 622 -5.88 33.24 -14.83
CA LEU A 622 -5.13 32.56 -13.77
C LEU A 622 -3.63 32.88 -13.85
N LYS A 623 -3.27 34.08 -13.36
CA LYS A 623 -1.88 34.60 -13.38
C LYS A 623 -0.92 33.89 -12.42
N ASN A 624 -1.40 32.99 -11.57
CA ASN A 624 -0.58 32.19 -10.66
C ASN A 624 0.09 30.98 -11.33
N LEU A 625 -0.21 30.69 -12.61
CA LEU A 625 0.43 29.61 -13.38
C LEU A 625 1.77 30.05 -13.98
N ASN A 626 2.86 29.42 -13.56
CA ASN A 626 4.23 29.55 -14.07
C ASN A 626 4.63 28.27 -14.82
N VAL A 627 5.76 28.32 -15.54
CA VAL A 627 6.26 27.15 -16.28
C VAL A 627 7.68 26.77 -15.87
N MET A 628 8.04 25.53 -16.17
CA MET A 628 9.35 24.95 -15.93
C MET A 628 9.80 24.12 -17.13
N ILE A 629 11.05 24.32 -17.53
CA ILE A 629 11.70 23.60 -18.63
C ILE A 629 12.47 22.39 -18.06
N PRO A 630 12.06 21.15 -18.36
CA PRO A 630 12.81 19.95 -17.99
C PRO A 630 13.96 19.64 -18.96
N PHE A 631 14.91 18.87 -18.46
CA PHE A 631 15.99 18.18 -19.19
C PHE A 631 16.77 19.07 -20.17
N CYS A 632 17.04 20.31 -19.75
CA CYS A 632 17.75 21.30 -20.54
C CYS A 632 19.26 21.16 -20.40
N ARG A 633 19.95 20.68 -21.45
CA ARG A 633 21.36 20.27 -21.38
C ARG A 633 22.32 21.45 -21.51
N THR A 634 21.96 22.45 -22.31
CA THR A 634 22.85 23.59 -22.59
C THR A 634 22.14 24.93 -22.49
N VAL A 635 22.93 25.98 -22.31
CA VAL A 635 22.44 27.37 -22.27
C VAL A 635 21.76 27.75 -23.59
N ASP A 636 22.29 27.27 -24.71
CA ASP A 636 21.72 27.52 -26.04
C ASP A 636 20.37 26.82 -26.23
N GLU A 637 20.17 25.62 -25.67
CA GLU A 637 18.86 24.97 -25.65
C GLU A 637 17.85 25.81 -24.87
N CYS A 638 18.24 26.30 -23.69
CA CYS A 638 17.37 27.16 -22.87
C CYS A 638 16.96 28.42 -23.63
N ALA A 639 17.91 29.09 -24.28
CA ALA A 639 17.65 30.28 -25.09
C ALA A 639 16.65 30.01 -26.22
N LYS A 640 16.78 28.87 -26.93
CA LYS A 640 15.85 28.47 -28.00
C LYS A 640 14.44 28.22 -27.48
N VAL A 641 14.31 27.48 -26.37
CA VAL A 641 12.99 27.20 -25.77
C VAL A 641 12.31 28.47 -25.30
N VAL A 642 13.06 29.38 -24.66
CA VAL A 642 12.54 30.70 -24.26
C VAL A 642 12.12 31.52 -25.47
N SER A 643 12.90 31.54 -26.55
CA SER A 643 12.53 32.22 -27.80
C SER A 643 11.21 31.69 -28.37
N ILE A 644 10.99 30.37 -28.37
CA ILE A 644 9.72 29.78 -28.85
C ILE A 644 8.54 30.24 -27.98
N MET A 645 8.72 30.29 -26.65
CA MET A 645 7.67 30.82 -25.76
C MET A 645 7.37 32.29 -26.03
N GLU A 646 8.39 33.11 -26.25
CA GLU A 646 8.25 34.53 -26.59
C GLU A 646 7.56 34.74 -27.95
N GLU A 647 7.89 33.92 -28.96
CA GLU A 647 7.25 33.94 -30.27
C GLU A 647 5.76 33.59 -30.20
N GLU A 648 5.38 32.67 -29.30
CA GLU A 648 3.99 32.37 -29.00
C GLU A 648 3.33 33.42 -28.11
N GLY A 649 4.03 34.45 -27.63
CA GLY A 649 3.48 35.56 -26.84
C GLY A 649 3.53 35.36 -25.32
N LEU A 650 4.27 34.37 -24.82
CA LEU A 650 4.44 34.09 -23.40
C LEU A 650 5.78 34.64 -22.90
N HIS A 651 5.75 35.87 -22.35
CA HIS A 651 6.95 36.60 -21.93
C HIS A 651 7.16 36.58 -20.41
N ARG A 652 8.42 36.42 -19.99
CA ARG A 652 8.82 36.58 -18.59
C ARG A 652 8.55 37.99 -18.09
N GLY A 653 8.06 38.09 -16.86
CA GLY A 653 7.70 39.37 -16.27
C GLY A 653 7.52 39.29 -14.76
N PRO A 654 6.99 40.35 -14.14
CA PRO A 654 6.68 40.34 -12.71
C PRO A 654 5.67 39.25 -12.33
N ASP A 655 4.71 38.94 -13.20
CA ASP A 655 3.59 38.04 -12.99
C ASP A 655 3.73 36.65 -13.65
N PHE A 656 4.73 36.45 -14.52
CA PHE A 656 5.02 35.16 -15.15
C PHE A 656 6.49 34.79 -14.98
N LYS A 657 6.72 33.62 -14.39
CA LYS A 657 8.06 33.09 -14.12
C LYS A 657 8.35 31.86 -14.97
N VAL A 658 9.57 31.77 -15.46
CA VAL A 658 10.12 30.59 -16.13
C VAL A 658 11.16 29.96 -15.21
N TRP A 659 10.98 28.69 -14.89
CA TRP A 659 11.88 27.90 -14.07
C TRP A 659 12.69 26.93 -14.93
N LEU A 660 13.89 26.57 -14.46
CA LEU A 660 14.66 25.45 -15.01
C LEU A 660 14.62 24.27 -14.05
N MET A 661 14.35 23.07 -14.54
CA MET A 661 14.59 21.88 -13.73
C MET A 661 16.12 21.64 -13.69
N ALA A 662 16.74 21.87 -12.52
CA ALA A 662 18.16 21.67 -12.31
C ALA A 662 18.43 20.20 -12.00
N GLU A 663 18.56 19.42 -13.06
CA GLU A 663 18.62 17.96 -12.97
C GLU A 663 19.78 17.35 -13.76
N ILE A 664 20.53 18.17 -14.49
CA ILE A 664 21.74 17.79 -15.21
C ILE A 664 22.92 18.52 -14.57
N PRO A 665 24.09 17.88 -14.35
CA PRO A 665 25.26 18.55 -13.76
C PRO A 665 25.67 19.85 -14.47
N ALA A 666 25.43 19.95 -15.79
CA ALA A 666 25.65 21.17 -16.55
C ALA A 666 24.78 22.36 -16.07
N ASN A 667 23.55 22.11 -15.60
CA ASN A 667 22.70 23.17 -15.02
C ASN A 667 23.30 23.77 -13.75
N ILE A 668 24.02 22.94 -12.99
CA ILE A 668 24.67 23.32 -11.74
C ILE A 668 25.93 24.13 -12.04
N ILE A 669 26.82 23.56 -12.86
CA ILE A 669 28.14 24.14 -13.19
C ILE A 669 28.01 25.49 -13.89
N LEU A 670 26.99 25.63 -14.76
CA LEU A 670 26.78 26.82 -15.59
C LEU A 670 25.55 27.63 -15.14
N ALA A 671 25.13 27.50 -13.88
CA ALA A 671 23.96 28.21 -13.37
C ALA A 671 24.04 29.72 -13.63
N ASP A 672 25.22 30.34 -13.49
CA ASP A 672 25.46 31.75 -13.78
C ASP A 672 25.12 32.14 -15.23
N LYS A 673 25.24 31.22 -16.19
CA LYS A 673 24.88 31.42 -17.59
C LYS A 673 23.40 31.15 -17.87
N PHE A 674 22.79 30.21 -17.18
CA PHE A 674 21.36 29.94 -17.29
C PHE A 674 20.50 31.05 -16.67
N ASN A 675 21.01 31.73 -15.62
CA ASN A 675 20.31 32.79 -14.86
C ASN A 675 19.69 33.91 -15.72
N GLN A 676 20.24 34.19 -16.90
CA GLN A 676 19.68 35.21 -17.80
C GLN A 676 18.32 34.79 -18.40
N TYR A 677 18.09 33.49 -18.57
CA TYR A 677 16.90 32.94 -19.24
C TYR A 677 15.79 32.48 -18.28
N VAL A 678 16.10 32.32 -16.99
CA VAL A 678 15.15 31.81 -15.99
C VAL A 678 15.04 32.70 -14.75
N ASP A 679 13.98 32.51 -13.99
CA ASP A 679 13.68 33.21 -12.74
C ASP A 679 14.06 32.39 -11.49
N GLY A 680 14.24 31.08 -11.66
CA GLY A 680 14.63 30.18 -10.61
C GLY A 680 14.88 28.76 -11.11
N TYR A 681 15.28 27.90 -10.18
CA TYR A 681 15.57 26.49 -10.41
C TYR A 681 14.68 25.61 -9.56
N SER A 682 14.28 24.46 -10.09
CA SER A 682 13.74 23.35 -9.29
C SER A 682 14.65 22.14 -9.44
N ILE A 683 15.32 21.74 -8.37
CA ILE A 683 16.25 20.62 -8.38
C ILE A 683 15.46 19.32 -8.55
N GLY A 684 15.66 18.65 -9.68
CA GLY A 684 15.21 17.28 -9.90
C GLY A 684 16.21 16.32 -9.26
N SER A 685 16.07 16.04 -7.96
CA SER A 685 17.08 15.28 -7.19
C SER A 685 17.35 13.89 -7.77
N ASN A 686 16.34 13.29 -8.38
CA ASN A 686 16.43 11.96 -8.98
C ASN A 686 17.42 11.93 -10.15
N ASP A 687 17.13 12.68 -11.21
CA ASP A 687 17.96 12.73 -12.41
C ASP A 687 19.33 13.39 -12.11
N LEU A 688 19.38 14.36 -11.19
CA LEU A 688 20.65 14.93 -10.73
C LEU A 688 21.54 13.87 -10.08
N THR A 689 20.99 13.03 -9.22
CA THR A 689 21.73 11.95 -8.56
C THR A 689 22.19 10.91 -9.58
N MET A 690 21.27 10.48 -10.46
CA MET A 690 21.52 9.55 -11.55
C MET A 690 22.72 10.00 -12.40
N LEU A 691 22.71 11.25 -12.85
CA LEU A 691 23.74 11.80 -13.73
C LEU A 691 25.03 12.19 -13.02
N THR A 692 24.96 12.61 -11.75
CA THR A 692 26.15 12.95 -10.96
C THR A 692 26.94 11.70 -10.59
N LEU A 693 26.25 10.61 -10.24
CA LEU A 693 26.86 9.34 -9.84
C LEU A 693 27.08 8.38 -11.01
N GLY A 694 26.47 8.64 -12.17
CA GLY A 694 26.53 7.76 -13.33
C GLY A 694 25.83 6.42 -13.09
N CYS A 695 24.78 6.41 -12.26
CA CYS A 695 23.99 5.21 -11.96
C CYS A 695 22.63 5.31 -12.62
N ASP A 696 22.12 4.20 -13.17
CA ASP A 696 20.73 4.09 -13.60
C ASP A 696 19.93 3.48 -12.44
N ARG A 697 18.93 4.21 -11.94
CA ARG A 697 18.10 3.75 -10.82
C ARG A 697 17.16 2.62 -11.21
N ASP A 698 16.84 2.48 -12.50
CA ASP A 698 15.97 1.42 -13.03
C ASP A 698 16.80 0.15 -13.34
N ASN A 699 18.12 0.18 -13.08
CA ASN A 699 19.02 -0.95 -13.25
C ASN A 699 19.37 -1.58 -11.89
N ASP A 700 18.79 -2.75 -11.63
CA ASP A 700 18.89 -3.48 -10.36
C ASP A 700 20.33 -3.80 -9.92
N VAL A 701 21.29 -3.87 -10.86
CA VAL A 701 22.69 -4.18 -10.54
C VAL A 701 23.36 -3.01 -9.81
N ILE A 702 23.00 -1.77 -10.14
CA ILE A 702 23.68 -0.56 -9.67
C ILE A 702 22.77 0.41 -8.90
N SER A 703 21.47 0.13 -8.83
CA SER A 703 20.48 0.97 -8.12
C SER A 703 20.81 1.15 -6.64
N HIS A 704 21.50 0.19 -6.01
CA HIS A 704 21.99 0.32 -4.63
C HIS A 704 23.04 1.44 -4.43
N LEU A 705 23.65 1.96 -5.50
CA LEU A 705 24.57 3.10 -5.46
C LEU A 705 23.83 4.46 -5.51
N PHE A 706 22.52 4.46 -5.81
CA PHE A 706 21.70 5.65 -5.85
C PHE A 706 21.40 6.14 -4.42
N ASP A 707 21.91 7.32 -4.08
CA ASP A 707 21.60 8.00 -2.80
C ASP A 707 21.67 9.52 -3.01
N GLU A 708 20.53 10.21 -2.88
CA GLU A 708 20.47 11.67 -3.05
C GLU A 708 21.21 12.44 -1.94
N ARG A 709 21.55 11.77 -0.84
CA ARG A 709 22.35 12.33 0.27
C ARG A 709 23.86 12.22 0.01
N ASN A 710 24.26 11.60 -1.11
CA ASN A 710 25.65 11.49 -1.49
C ASN A 710 26.34 12.87 -1.49
N LEU A 711 27.59 12.92 -1.03
CA LEU A 711 28.34 14.15 -0.89
C LEU A 711 28.44 14.94 -2.21
N ALA A 712 28.61 14.26 -3.34
CA ALA A 712 28.68 14.91 -4.65
C ALA A 712 27.37 15.65 -4.99
N VAL A 713 26.23 15.03 -4.69
CA VAL A 713 24.89 15.62 -4.90
C VAL A 713 24.67 16.78 -3.94
N ARG A 714 25.00 16.63 -2.65
CA ARG A 714 24.88 17.70 -1.66
C ARG A 714 25.75 18.92 -2.01
N ARG A 715 27.00 18.71 -2.45
CA ARG A 715 27.85 19.80 -2.94
C ARG A 715 27.25 20.48 -4.16
N ALA A 716 26.72 19.72 -5.12
CA ALA A 716 26.07 20.26 -6.32
C ALA A 716 24.86 21.13 -5.96
N VAL A 717 24.01 20.65 -5.04
CA VAL A 717 22.85 21.40 -4.55
C VAL A 717 23.26 22.69 -3.85
N ARG A 718 24.23 22.64 -2.92
CA ARG A 718 24.74 23.83 -2.23
C ARG A 718 25.29 24.86 -3.22
N HIS A 719 26.12 24.42 -4.16
CA HIS A 719 26.69 25.27 -5.20
C HIS A 719 25.62 25.96 -6.05
N LEU A 720 24.59 25.22 -6.49
CA LEU A 720 23.49 25.79 -7.25
C LEU A 720 22.78 26.88 -6.46
N ILE A 721 22.45 26.63 -5.19
CA ILE A 721 21.75 27.59 -4.33
C ILE A 721 22.57 28.89 -4.24
N GLU A 722 23.87 28.79 -3.96
CA GLU A 722 24.76 29.96 -3.85
C GLU A 722 24.85 30.75 -5.17
N VAL A 723 25.04 30.07 -6.30
CA VAL A 723 25.19 30.73 -7.61
C VAL A 723 23.88 31.35 -8.08
N ALA A 724 22.74 30.70 -7.85
CA ALA A 724 21.42 31.22 -8.18
C ALA A 724 21.09 32.46 -7.33
N HIS A 725 21.30 32.39 -6.02
CA HIS A 725 21.02 33.50 -5.10
C HIS A 725 21.87 34.73 -5.37
N ARG A 726 23.13 34.56 -5.81
CA ARG A 726 24.01 35.69 -6.19
C ARG A 726 23.37 36.60 -7.23
N ASP A 727 22.59 36.02 -8.15
CA ASP A 727 21.92 36.76 -9.23
C ASP A 727 20.41 36.94 -8.96
N GLY A 728 19.98 36.77 -7.70
CA GLY A 728 18.61 36.98 -7.24
C GLY A 728 17.60 35.94 -7.72
N LYS A 729 18.05 34.74 -8.09
CA LYS A 729 17.19 33.64 -8.56
C LYS A 729 16.82 32.72 -7.40
N THR A 730 15.60 32.24 -7.38
CA THR A 730 15.12 31.34 -6.31
C THR A 730 15.39 29.88 -6.65
N VAL A 731 15.62 29.04 -5.64
CA VAL A 731 15.85 27.60 -5.80
C VAL A 731 14.85 26.80 -4.98
N SER A 732 14.21 25.85 -5.65
CA SER A 732 13.32 24.86 -5.06
C SER A 732 13.91 23.46 -5.19
N LEU A 733 13.49 22.52 -4.35
CA LEU A 733 13.67 21.08 -4.58
C LEU A 733 12.34 20.47 -5.03
N CYS A 734 12.36 19.58 -6.04
CA CYS A 734 11.22 18.74 -6.38
C CYS A 734 11.64 17.25 -6.34
N GLY A 735 10.92 16.47 -5.54
CA GLY A 735 11.24 15.06 -5.32
C GLY A 735 10.84 14.61 -3.91
N GLN A 736 10.95 13.31 -3.64
CA GLN A 736 10.57 12.75 -2.35
C GLN A 736 11.70 12.85 -1.31
N ALA A 737 12.94 13.16 -1.72
CA ALA A 737 14.11 13.19 -0.83
C ALA A 737 13.90 14.09 0.41
N ALA A 738 13.26 15.26 0.26
CA ALA A 738 12.99 16.15 1.40
C ALA A 738 11.92 15.64 2.37
N SER A 739 11.02 14.75 1.93
CA SER A 739 10.01 14.12 2.80
C SER A 739 10.48 12.78 3.37
N VAL A 740 11.33 12.06 2.63
CA VAL A 740 11.85 10.72 3.01
C VAL A 740 13.04 10.84 3.95
N TYR A 741 13.92 11.83 3.75
CA TYR A 741 15.17 12.00 4.51
C TYR A 741 15.14 13.33 5.29
N PRO A 742 14.72 13.34 6.57
CA PRO A 742 14.71 14.54 7.41
C PRO A 742 16.07 15.27 7.47
N GLU A 743 17.17 14.51 7.45
CA GLU A 743 18.53 15.05 7.43
C GLU A 743 18.86 15.82 6.15
N PHE A 744 18.26 15.42 5.02
CA PHE A 744 18.43 16.10 3.75
C PHE A 744 17.62 17.40 3.72
N ALA A 745 16.39 17.39 4.23
CA ALA A 745 15.59 18.60 4.39
C ALA A 745 16.25 19.62 5.32
N GLU A 746 16.83 19.17 6.43
CA GLU A 746 17.65 19.99 7.32
C GLU A 746 18.84 20.62 6.57
N PHE A 747 19.58 19.81 5.80
CA PHE A 747 20.67 20.30 4.95
C PHE A 747 20.18 21.37 3.94
N LEU A 748 19.02 21.19 3.32
CA LEU A 748 18.47 22.15 2.35
C LEU A 748 18.12 23.49 3.00
N VAL A 749 17.50 23.47 4.18
CA VAL A 749 17.19 24.69 4.96
C VAL A 749 18.48 25.38 5.40
N GLU A 750 19.47 24.62 5.89
CA GLU A 750 20.81 25.14 6.21
C GLU A 750 21.57 25.64 4.99
N SER A 751 21.20 25.18 3.79
CA SER A 751 21.70 25.68 2.51
C SER A 751 21.03 26.96 2.05
N GLY A 752 19.96 27.38 2.72
CA GLY A 752 19.19 28.58 2.38
C GLY A 752 18.16 28.36 1.29
N ILE A 753 17.73 27.12 1.00
CA ILE A 753 16.76 26.86 -0.06
C ILE A 753 15.47 27.70 0.11
N ASP A 754 14.93 28.21 -1.00
CA ASP A 754 13.72 29.06 -0.96
C ASP A 754 12.45 28.23 -0.76
N SER A 755 12.41 27.02 -1.35
CA SER A 755 11.24 26.15 -1.25
C SER A 755 11.53 24.66 -1.42
N MET A 756 10.62 23.82 -0.93
CA MET A 756 10.64 22.37 -1.13
C MET A 756 9.26 21.89 -1.54
N SER A 757 9.21 21.09 -2.60
CA SER A 757 7.97 20.54 -3.16
C SER A 757 7.85 19.05 -2.87
N VAL A 758 6.88 18.69 -2.03
CA VAL A 758 6.67 17.32 -1.50
C VAL A 758 5.31 16.76 -1.94
N ASN A 759 5.09 15.46 -1.73
CA ASN A 759 3.76 14.87 -1.99
C ASN A 759 2.70 15.43 -1.02
N PRO A 760 1.39 15.40 -1.39
CA PRO A 760 0.32 15.99 -0.60
C PRO A 760 0.24 15.50 0.86
N ASP A 761 0.51 14.21 1.09
CA ASP A 761 0.54 13.56 2.40
C ASP A 761 1.67 14.10 3.31
N ALA A 762 2.81 14.48 2.73
CA ALA A 762 3.97 14.96 3.47
C ALA A 762 3.93 16.46 3.82
N VAL A 763 3.06 17.27 3.19
CA VAL A 763 3.04 18.75 3.33
C VAL A 763 3.01 19.20 4.79
N LYS A 764 2.07 18.66 5.60
CA LYS A 764 1.90 19.06 7.01
C LYS A 764 3.13 18.72 7.84
N PHE A 765 3.71 17.54 7.62
CA PHE A 765 4.90 17.05 8.31
C PHE A 765 6.12 17.91 7.97
N THR A 766 6.39 18.10 6.67
CA THR A 766 7.55 18.88 6.20
C THR A 766 7.47 20.33 6.69
N LYS A 767 6.29 20.96 6.71
CA LYS A 767 6.14 22.33 7.23
C LYS A 767 6.47 22.45 8.72
N LYS A 768 6.03 21.50 9.55
CA LYS A 768 6.37 21.46 10.98
C LYS A 768 7.87 21.22 11.19
N MET A 769 8.46 20.30 10.42
CA MET A 769 9.88 19.99 10.50
C MET A 769 10.75 21.20 10.12
N VAL A 770 10.43 21.89 9.01
CA VAL A 770 11.15 23.09 8.58
C VAL A 770 11.07 24.19 9.65
N ALA A 771 9.89 24.42 10.21
CA ALA A 771 9.73 25.38 11.31
C ALA A 771 10.64 25.05 12.51
N GLN A 772 10.77 23.78 12.88
CA GLN A 772 11.66 23.35 13.96
C GLN A 772 13.14 23.59 13.61
N VAL A 773 13.54 23.29 12.38
CA VAL A 773 14.93 23.50 11.91
C VAL A 773 15.27 25.00 11.91
N GLU A 774 14.41 25.84 11.34
CA GLU A 774 14.60 27.30 11.32
C GLU A 774 14.65 27.88 12.74
N GLN A 775 13.75 27.45 13.62
CA GLN A 775 13.75 27.87 15.02
C GLN A 775 15.05 27.48 15.73
N ARG A 776 15.55 26.27 15.49
CA ARG A 776 16.83 25.80 16.03
C ARG A 776 17.99 26.66 15.53
N ILE A 777 18.06 26.95 14.22
CA ILE A 777 19.10 27.82 13.64
C ILE A 777 19.11 29.21 14.30
N ILE A 778 17.92 29.79 14.52
CA ILE A 778 17.78 31.08 15.21
C ILE A 778 18.30 30.99 16.65
N LEU A 779 17.90 29.97 17.41
CA LEU A 779 18.31 29.78 18.79
C LEU A 779 19.82 29.49 18.92
N ASP A 780 20.38 28.68 18.03
CA ASP A 780 21.81 28.36 17.99
C ASP A 780 22.64 29.64 17.77
N LYS A 781 22.21 30.49 16.82
CA LYS A 781 22.86 31.78 16.55
C LYS A 781 22.74 32.77 17.71
N LEU A 782 21.60 32.81 18.39
CA LEU A 782 21.37 33.70 19.53
C LEU A 782 22.13 33.26 20.79
N THR A 783 22.25 31.95 21.02
CA THR A 783 22.88 31.41 22.23
C THR A 783 24.38 31.18 22.11
N GLY A 784 24.91 31.04 20.89
CA GLY A 784 26.29 30.64 20.65
C GLY A 784 26.64 29.24 21.15
N ARG A 785 25.63 28.40 21.44
CA ARG A 785 25.77 27.03 21.97
C ARG A 785 25.32 25.95 20.98
N GLY A 786 25.15 26.32 19.71
CA GLY A 786 24.73 25.42 18.65
C GLY A 786 25.75 24.34 18.33
N ARG A 787 25.33 23.33 17.57
CA ARG A 787 26.22 22.26 17.09
C ARG A 787 27.27 22.83 16.14
N ASN A 788 28.55 22.63 16.42
CA ASN A 788 29.60 22.83 15.42
C ASN A 788 29.51 21.71 14.38
N LYS A 789 28.88 21.99 13.24
CA LYS A 789 28.94 21.12 12.06
C LYS A 789 30.15 21.53 11.21
N ASN A 790 30.87 20.54 10.71
CA ASN A 790 32.04 20.76 9.89
C ASN A 790 31.58 21.04 8.44
N ASP A 791 31.32 22.30 8.11
CA ASP A 791 30.87 22.72 6.76
C ASP A 791 31.97 22.59 5.68
N GLU A 792 33.22 22.33 6.07
CA GLU A 792 34.35 22.16 5.15
C GLU A 792 34.14 21.05 4.11
N GLU A 793 33.36 20.01 4.46
CA GLU A 793 33.06 18.92 3.52
C GLU A 793 32.11 19.32 2.40
N LEU A 794 31.35 20.43 2.53
CA LEU A 794 30.35 20.85 1.55
C LEU A 794 30.84 21.92 0.56
N ALA A 795 32.08 22.40 0.71
CA ALA A 795 32.68 23.31 -0.25
C ALA A 795 32.95 22.61 -1.60
N TRP A 796 32.54 23.27 -2.69
CA TRP A 796 32.75 22.82 -4.08
C TRP A 796 34.12 23.25 -4.60
#